data_AF-A0A4Q4ZMZ1-F1
#
_entry.id   AF-A0A4Q4ZMZ1-F1
#
_cell.length_a   1.000
_cell.length_b   1.000
_cell.length_c   1.000
_cell.angle_alpha   90.00
_cell.angle_beta   90.00
_cell.angle_gamma   90.00
#
_symmetry.space_group_name_H-M   'P 1'
#
loop_
_entity.id
_entity.type
_entity.pdbx_description
1 polymer ?
#
loop_
_entity_poly.entity_id
_entity_poly.type
_entity_poly.pdbx_seq_one_letter_code
_entity_poly.pdbx_strand_id
1 'polypeptide(L)'
;MALFVSLYSRFVCSPLFLSLALTVHARSTPYFDRTACMYDVLKLQNTTGFSKNTPEFFAYDPVSQTLLNGEVNLTLTHRGCEEFCGPPSLYWDAVPRIVTWVIPVFLLLSNIELSPIDKKRFMTIVHALGDPIDSFWSIIHKIYVWNRLYEIGLQTIPASAEDLAVQNLPLRFKLRRAWLSVMAAFGIVRLQFREHAPEPTKDLGSKADEERATDPQQTRTMGRDYKARIIATVLSGFEELSGSRIKTDMYYHMIIHRCGGFSEEGEEASKFEEWRKCARVLADARTNEYMRACLAIAVYFLDLIAAFIPSVGGGSSSPPGGRIGSAIFISWLIPLALLSNRVGTFTSRRVCLQTMKEFIAATIGPNEVGREESPSESTRRASDGTGVSPTQTSAPAEHGCSYDRQGPIDDAAQWARDLEFRMFSQTQATGDFADLRVVGGDLDSSSGTGFPWKRFGVSSESNSRRPLLESRETGYGPASSVEEDMGRINLPPVKPKGCLRLDTETTLIGNEDSRTRVSLIRFDTWDEYFSSLQWLGAIYTYRPWKLQYQHVDHRTHAKGTNGMMALAGLFPVSLSAVSASAIIWYAVPEGFSCRNVWVVVFFFLWIVSAAVTTGAYVWVDRRVSKEQEEEDECAAGSAPLRDRRRRRRHGNLECRLWRWIVLKDAVIAVSCGVTVFLSTAGIFNNCWCWSIYMTKHEAAVIPMNTNRTYEERAVRLFSVVVISCIGLQVLFFLAIAWWWRRGLSLARWHEADRLREWAQETGYEVQWSPRNRLIFWYYKSELDAEESRRERRATDYEMHREPSYFERSLRRSLPWIYERKSSMATRKMT
;
A
#
# COMPACT_ATOMS: atom_id res chain seq x y z
N MET A 1 7.06 -2.41 19.36
CA MET A 1 5.84 -3.05 19.89
C MET A 1 5.22 -2.26 21.06
N ALA A 2 5.89 -2.07 22.21
CA ALA A 2 5.33 -1.32 23.35
C ALA A 2 4.90 0.14 23.03
N LEU A 3 5.66 0.85 22.18
CA LEU A 3 5.30 2.21 21.73
C LEU A 3 4.12 2.23 20.75
N PHE A 4 3.95 1.16 19.97
CA PHE A 4 2.77 0.96 19.12
C PHE A 4 1.55 0.59 19.96
N VAL A 5 1.68 -0.28 20.97
CA VAL A 5 0.63 -0.57 21.94
C VAL A 5 0.29 0.68 22.75
N SER A 6 1.26 1.53 23.09
CA SER A 6 1.04 2.79 23.81
C SER A 6 0.39 3.87 22.93
N LEU A 7 0.80 4.01 21.67
CA LEU A 7 0.16 4.93 20.72
C LEU A 7 -1.22 4.41 20.30
N TYR A 8 -1.38 3.12 20.04
CA TYR A 8 -2.67 2.49 19.74
C TYR A 8 -3.58 2.52 20.96
N SER A 9 -3.07 2.27 22.18
CA SER A 9 -3.82 2.50 23.42
C SER A 9 -4.19 3.96 23.55
N ARG A 10 -3.28 4.93 23.40
CA ARG A 10 -3.65 6.36 23.51
C ARG A 10 -4.58 6.82 22.39
N PHE A 11 -4.50 6.26 21.18
CA PHE A 11 -5.28 6.67 20.01
C PHE A 11 -6.57 5.87 19.82
N VAL A 12 -6.71 4.70 20.43
CA VAL A 12 -7.98 3.97 20.56
C VAL A 12 -8.65 4.36 21.85
N CYS A 13 -7.93 4.43 22.98
CA CYS A 13 -8.45 4.94 24.24
C CYS A 13 -8.76 6.44 24.17
N SER A 14 -8.14 7.29 23.34
CA SER A 14 -8.56 8.70 23.24
C SER A 14 -9.95 8.87 22.60
N PRO A 15 -10.32 8.24 21.48
CA PRO A 15 -11.69 8.22 20.99
C PRO A 15 -12.60 7.35 21.85
N LEU A 16 -12.10 6.33 22.57
CA LEU A 16 -12.89 5.63 23.59
C LEU A 16 -13.16 6.51 24.81
N PHE A 17 -12.21 7.33 25.25
CA PHE A 17 -12.36 8.30 26.35
C PHE A 17 -13.18 9.49 25.90
N LEU A 18 -13.03 9.96 24.66
CA LEU A 18 -13.88 10.97 24.07
C LEU A 18 -15.30 10.40 23.93
N SER A 19 -15.44 9.17 23.44
CA SER A 19 -16.72 8.46 23.41
C SER A 19 -17.28 8.32 24.81
N LEU A 20 -16.51 7.89 25.80
CA LEU A 20 -16.94 7.75 27.19
C LEU A 20 -17.34 9.10 27.80
N ALA A 21 -16.54 10.15 27.57
CA ALA A 21 -16.81 11.51 28.03
C ALA A 21 -18.06 12.08 27.36
N LEU A 22 -18.24 11.83 26.06
CA LEU A 22 -19.46 12.14 25.32
C LEU A 22 -20.64 11.29 25.81
N THR A 23 -20.42 10.05 26.24
CA THR A 23 -21.48 9.19 26.80
C THR A 23 -21.91 9.71 28.17
N VAL A 24 -20.95 10.11 29.00
CA VAL A 24 -21.19 10.72 30.32
C VAL A 24 -21.88 12.07 30.16
N HIS A 25 -21.42 12.90 29.23
CA HIS A 25 -22.06 14.19 28.92
C HIS A 25 -23.46 14.01 28.34
N ALA A 26 -23.63 13.08 27.39
CA ALA A 26 -24.92 12.77 26.78
C ALA A 26 -25.94 12.22 27.78
N ARG A 27 -25.50 11.54 28.86
CA ARG A 27 -26.38 11.11 29.95
C ARG A 27 -26.92 12.26 30.79
N SER A 28 -26.25 13.41 30.82
CA SER A 28 -26.62 14.55 31.67
C SER A 28 -27.51 15.59 30.98
N THR A 29 -27.61 15.56 29.65
CA THR A 29 -28.42 16.51 28.87
C THR A 29 -29.67 15.85 28.30
N PRO A 30 -30.86 16.47 28.38
CA PRO A 30 -32.06 15.95 27.73
C PRO A 30 -31.82 15.82 26.21
N TYR A 31 -31.97 14.61 25.67
CA TYR A 31 -31.73 14.30 24.27
C TYR A 31 -32.95 14.62 23.40
N PHE A 32 -32.71 15.05 22.17
CA PHE A 32 -33.77 15.31 21.22
C PHE A 32 -34.35 13.99 20.71
N ASP A 33 -35.53 13.64 21.19
CA ASP A 33 -36.33 12.54 20.68
C ASP A 33 -37.52 13.10 19.89
N ARG A 34 -37.45 12.97 18.56
CA ARG A 34 -38.50 13.43 17.66
C ARG A 34 -39.85 12.77 17.96
N THR A 35 -39.86 11.50 18.36
CA THR A 35 -41.11 10.78 18.65
C THR A 35 -41.71 11.25 19.97
N ALA A 36 -40.87 11.43 20.99
CA ALA A 36 -41.30 11.99 22.26
C ALA A 36 -41.82 13.42 22.08
N CYS A 37 -41.09 14.29 21.36
CA CYS A 37 -41.56 15.65 21.10
C CYS A 37 -42.88 15.66 20.30
N MET A 38 -43.03 14.79 19.30
CA MET A 38 -44.30 14.67 18.57
C MET A 38 -45.44 14.31 19.52
N TYR A 39 -45.25 13.32 20.40
CA TYR A 39 -46.24 12.91 21.39
C TYR A 39 -46.56 14.04 22.38
N ASP A 40 -45.54 14.75 22.86
CA ASP A 40 -45.70 15.86 23.80
C ASP A 40 -46.46 17.03 23.18
N VAL A 41 -46.19 17.36 21.90
CA VAL A 41 -46.93 18.39 21.16
C VAL A 41 -48.39 17.98 20.99
N LEU A 42 -48.68 16.75 20.57
CA LEU A 42 -50.05 16.26 20.41
C LEU A 42 -50.80 16.24 21.75
N LYS A 43 -50.10 15.86 22.83
CA LYS A 43 -50.64 15.91 24.19
C LYS A 43 -50.96 17.35 24.62
N LEU A 44 -50.06 18.30 24.35
CA LEU A 44 -50.26 19.72 24.63
C LEU A 44 -51.44 20.29 23.83
N GLN A 45 -51.58 19.95 22.55
CA GLN A 45 -52.70 20.37 21.73
C GLN A 45 -54.06 19.91 22.26
N ASN A 46 -54.10 18.74 22.91
CA ASN A 46 -55.32 18.20 23.54
C ASN A 46 -55.64 18.83 24.90
N THR A 47 -54.75 19.67 25.47
CA THR A 47 -55.04 20.37 26.72
C THR A 47 -55.99 21.55 26.49
N THR A 48 -56.96 21.71 27.39
CA THR A 48 -57.92 22.81 27.33
C THR A 48 -57.19 24.16 27.47
N GLY A 49 -57.41 25.06 26.52
CA GLY A 49 -56.77 26.39 26.51
C GLY A 49 -55.42 26.46 25.81
N PHE A 50 -55.04 25.46 24.99
CA PHE A 50 -53.83 25.53 24.18
C PHE A 50 -53.88 26.70 23.18
N SER A 51 -53.19 27.79 23.49
CA SER A 51 -53.22 29.05 22.72
C SER A 51 -52.21 29.12 21.58
N LYS A 52 -51.26 28.17 21.51
CA LYS A 52 -50.13 28.20 20.55
C LYS A 52 -50.46 27.58 19.20
N ASN A 53 -51.72 27.33 18.88
CA ASN A 53 -52.14 26.80 17.59
C ASN A 53 -52.18 27.89 16.49
N THR A 54 -51.03 28.49 16.21
CA THR A 54 -50.86 29.63 15.31
C THR A 54 -49.79 29.33 14.24
N PRO A 55 -49.78 30.06 13.11
CA PRO A 55 -48.74 29.90 12.07
C PRO A 55 -47.32 30.25 12.56
N GLU A 56 -47.19 30.83 13.75
CA GLU A 56 -45.91 31.09 14.39
C GLU A 56 -45.23 29.81 14.91
N PHE A 57 -46.01 28.81 15.34
CA PHE A 57 -45.51 27.55 15.89
C PHE A 57 -45.72 26.36 14.95
N PHE A 58 -46.75 26.39 14.10
CA PHE A 58 -47.07 25.33 13.16
C PHE A 58 -46.96 25.82 11.72
N ALA A 59 -46.44 24.98 10.83
CA ALA A 59 -46.35 25.31 9.42
C ALA A 59 -47.75 25.47 8.81
N TYR A 60 -47.92 26.47 7.95
CA TYR A 60 -49.16 26.70 7.21
C TYR A 60 -49.04 26.11 5.79
N ASP A 61 -49.99 25.27 5.40
CA ASP A 61 -50.06 24.75 4.03
C ASP A 61 -50.91 25.69 3.17
N PRO A 62 -50.30 26.37 2.17
CA PRO A 62 -51.03 27.31 1.33
C PRO A 62 -52.08 26.64 0.44
N VAL A 63 -51.95 25.33 0.16
CA VAL A 63 -52.88 24.60 -0.71
C VAL A 63 -54.16 24.24 0.03
N SER A 64 -54.04 23.64 1.21
CA SER A 64 -55.20 23.29 2.04
C SER A 64 -55.75 24.46 2.86
N GLN A 65 -55.01 25.57 2.95
CA GLN A 65 -55.29 26.70 3.85
C GLN A 65 -55.41 26.30 5.33
N THR A 66 -54.76 25.20 5.73
CA THR A 66 -54.80 24.67 7.10
C THR A 66 -53.42 24.70 7.76
N LEU A 67 -53.40 24.77 9.10
CA LEU A 67 -52.19 24.53 9.87
C LEU A 67 -51.86 23.04 9.84
N LEU A 68 -50.59 22.73 9.61
CA LEU A 68 -50.03 21.37 9.63
C LEU A 68 -49.80 20.92 11.08
N ASN A 69 -50.88 20.88 11.86
CA ASN A 69 -50.87 20.65 13.30
C ASN A 69 -51.49 19.28 13.69
N GLY A 70 -51.92 18.47 12.71
CA GLY A 70 -52.56 17.17 12.93
C GLY A 70 -51.56 16.03 13.12
N GLU A 71 -52.01 14.91 13.67
CA GLU A 71 -51.17 13.74 13.96
C GLU A 71 -50.39 13.22 12.74
N VAL A 72 -51.00 13.26 11.56
CA VAL A 72 -50.41 12.71 10.32
C VAL A 72 -49.43 13.69 9.66
N ASN A 73 -49.64 14.99 9.82
CA ASN A 73 -48.92 16.03 9.08
C ASN A 73 -48.22 17.05 9.98
N LEU A 74 -48.06 16.75 11.28
CA LEU A 74 -47.48 17.65 12.27
C LEU A 74 -46.14 18.20 11.79
N THR A 75 -46.12 19.51 11.52
CA THR A 75 -44.96 20.23 11.01
C THR A 75 -44.79 21.50 11.80
N LEU A 76 -43.68 21.60 12.52
CA LEU A 76 -43.38 22.74 13.38
C LEU A 76 -42.58 23.79 12.62
N THR A 77 -42.80 25.07 12.91
CA THR A 77 -41.84 26.12 12.54
C THR A 77 -40.57 25.99 13.37
N HIS A 78 -39.51 26.74 13.04
CA HIS A 78 -38.33 26.83 13.91
C HIS A 78 -38.69 27.18 15.36
N ARG A 79 -39.52 28.21 15.56
CA ARG A 79 -39.96 28.65 16.89
C ARG A 79 -40.84 27.62 17.58
N GLY A 80 -41.72 26.93 16.84
CA GLY A 80 -42.46 25.78 17.33
C GLY A 80 -41.56 24.67 17.84
N CYS A 81 -40.54 24.30 17.08
CA CYS A 81 -39.62 23.24 17.43
C CYS A 81 -38.80 23.60 18.69
N GLU A 82 -38.26 24.81 18.78
CA GLU A 82 -37.50 25.25 19.95
C GLU A 82 -38.37 25.32 21.21
N GLU A 83 -39.59 25.86 21.08
CA GLU A 83 -40.53 25.99 22.19
C GLU A 83 -41.01 24.64 22.72
N PHE A 84 -41.34 23.70 21.81
CA PHE A 84 -41.95 22.43 22.21
C PHE A 84 -40.94 21.30 22.44
N CYS A 85 -39.85 21.27 21.67
CA CYS A 85 -38.85 20.20 21.76
C CYS A 85 -37.59 20.59 22.55
N GLY A 86 -37.44 21.87 22.89
CA GLY A 86 -36.30 22.37 23.66
C GLY A 86 -35.03 22.65 22.84
N PRO A 87 -33.93 22.99 23.52
CA PRO A 87 -32.68 23.39 22.88
C PRO A 87 -31.99 22.22 22.15
N PRO A 88 -31.06 22.51 21.23
CA PRO A 88 -30.31 21.50 20.51
C PRO A 88 -29.55 20.57 21.46
N SER A 89 -29.74 19.26 21.29
CA SER A 89 -29.01 18.23 22.04
C SER A 89 -28.55 17.07 21.17
N LEU A 90 -27.62 16.28 21.69
CA LEU A 90 -27.09 15.09 21.03
C LEU A 90 -28.13 13.96 21.01
N TYR A 91 -28.02 13.08 20.03
CA TYR A 91 -28.77 11.84 20.06
C TYR A 91 -28.31 10.94 21.21
N TRP A 92 -29.26 10.31 21.91
CA TRP A 92 -28.94 9.33 22.95
C TRP A 92 -28.14 8.14 22.40
N ASP A 93 -28.33 7.79 21.13
CA ASP A 93 -27.62 6.74 20.41
C ASP A 93 -26.49 7.28 19.49
N ALA A 94 -26.01 8.51 19.73
CA ALA A 94 -24.89 9.09 18.99
C ALA A 94 -23.65 8.18 19.02
N VAL A 95 -23.30 7.63 20.19
CA VAL A 95 -22.09 6.78 20.35
C VAL A 95 -22.18 5.51 19.52
N PRO A 96 -23.23 4.65 19.65
CA PRO A 96 -23.41 3.50 18.76
C PRO A 96 -23.32 3.88 17.28
N ARG A 97 -23.92 5.00 16.86
CA ARG A 97 -23.89 5.47 15.46
C ARG A 97 -22.51 5.89 14.98
N ILE A 98 -21.75 6.55 15.84
CA ILE A 98 -20.37 6.90 15.55
C ILE A 98 -19.56 5.62 15.40
N VAL A 99 -19.71 4.67 16.33
CA VAL A 99 -18.96 3.41 16.34
C VAL A 99 -19.24 2.55 15.11
N THR A 100 -20.52 2.38 14.73
CA THR A 100 -20.92 1.60 13.54
C THR A 100 -20.35 2.17 12.24
N TRP A 101 -19.98 3.45 12.23
CA TRP A 101 -19.48 4.11 11.03
C TRP A 101 -17.96 4.27 11.03
N VAL A 102 -17.40 4.65 12.17
CA VAL A 102 -15.97 4.82 12.40
C VAL A 102 -15.25 3.49 12.22
N ILE A 103 -15.73 2.39 12.82
CA ILE A 103 -15.02 1.11 12.75
C ILE A 103 -14.81 0.65 11.30
N PRO A 104 -15.83 0.58 10.42
CA PRO A 104 -15.64 0.16 9.03
C PRO A 104 -14.71 1.06 8.24
N VAL A 105 -14.80 2.37 8.43
CA VAL A 105 -13.92 3.32 7.76
C VAL A 105 -12.47 3.15 8.22
N PHE A 106 -12.24 3.01 9.52
CA PHE A 106 -10.91 2.69 10.03
C PHE A 106 -10.41 1.32 9.54
N LEU A 107 -11.29 0.32 9.44
CA LEU A 107 -10.94 -0.99 8.88
C LEU A 107 -10.54 -0.86 7.41
N LEU A 108 -11.31 -0.16 6.57
CA LEU A 108 -10.97 0.11 5.17
C LEU A 108 -9.65 0.88 5.05
N LEU A 109 -9.48 1.98 5.80
CA LEU A 109 -8.25 2.78 5.82
C LEU A 109 -7.03 1.98 6.30
N SER A 110 -7.20 1.12 7.30
CA SER A 110 -6.13 0.25 7.78
C SER A 110 -5.73 -0.83 6.77
N ASN A 111 -6.65 -1.16 5.86
CA ASN A 111 -6.44 -2.07 4.74
C ASN A 111 -5.92 -1.37 3.49
N ILE A 112 -5.82 -0.04 3.46
CA ILE A 112 -4.99 0.62 2.46
C ILE A 112 -3.55 0.17 2.73
N GLU A 113 -2.90 -0.38 1.71
CA GLU A 113 -1.50 -0.80 1.74
C GLU A 113 -0.62 0.43 1.92
N LEU A 114 -0.14 0.62 3.14
CA LEU A 114 0.66 1.75 3.55
C LEU A 114 2.10 1.29 3.77
N SER A 115 3.05 2.18 3.50
CA SER A 115 4.47 1.89 3.72
C SER A 115 4.70 1.41 5.18
N PRO A 116 5.50 0.36 5.38
CA PRO A 116 5.62 -0.34 6.65
C PRO A 116 6.10 0.57 7.82
N ILE A 117 5.34 0.50 8.92
CA ILE A 117 5.65 0.84 10.34
C ILE A 117 6.48 2.12 10.56
N ASP A 118 5.90 3.28 10.28
CA ASP A 118 6.37 4.55 10.87
C ASP A 118 5.18 5.49 11.13
N LYS A 119 5.38 6.55 11.91
CA LYS A 119 4.41 7.66 12.14
C LYS A 119 3.83 8.21 10.82
N LYS A 120 4.54 7.99 9.72
CA LYS A 120 4.17 8.34 8.35
C LYS A 120 2.94 7.58 7.84
N ARG A 121 2.62 6.39 8.37
CA ARG A 121 1.38 5.66 8.04
C ARG A 121 0.15 6.55 8.27
N PHE A 122 0.16 7.30 9.37
CA PHE A 122 -0.92 8.23 9.69
C PHE A 122 -1.00 9.37 8.67
N MET A 123 0.14 9.88 8.19
CA MET A 123 0.15 10.94 7.18
C MET A 123 -0.44 10.50 5.86
N THR A 124 -0.28 9.23 5.48
CA THR A 124 -0.92 8.71 4.27
C THR A 124 -2.42 8.51 4.44
N ILE A 125 -2.89 8.09 5.62
CA ILE A 125 -4.33 8.04 5.91
C ILE A 125 -4.93 9.44 5.85
N VAL A 126 -4.24 10.41 6.45
CA VAL A 126 -4.63 11.82 6.42
C VAL A 126 -4.66 12.35 4.99
N HIS A 127 -3.65 12.04 4.17
CA HIS A 127 -3.61 12.39 2.76
C HIS A 127 -4.78 11.75 1.99
N ALA A 128 -5.06 10.45 2.19
CA ALA A 128 -6.16 9.77 1.53
C ALA A 128 -7.54 10.38 1.88
N LEU A 129 -7.73 10.85 3.11
CA LEU A 129 -8.97 11.51 3.54
C LEU A 129 -9.05 12.99 3.12
N GLY A 130 -7.92 13.69 3.06
CA GLY A 130 -7.83 15.11 2.71
C GLY A 130 -7.76 15.39 1.21
N ASP A 131 -7.28 14.42 0.43
CA ASP A 131 -7.14 14.49 -1.02
C ASP A 131 -7.35 13.09 -1.65
N PRO A 132 -8.59 12.56 -1.61
CA PRO A 132 -8.90 11.23 -2.16
C PRO A 132 -8.67 11.16 -3.67
N ILE A 133 -8.86 12.27 -4.38
CA ILE A 133 -8.67 12.36 -5.84
C ILE A 133 -7.19 12.18 -6.19
N ASP A 134 -6.28 12.90 -5.52
CA ASP A 134 -4.84 12.72 -5.73
C ASP A 134 -4.35 11.32 -5.33
N SER A 135 -4.97 10.73 -4.30
CA SER A 135 -4.70 9.36 -3.87
C SER A 135 -5.06 8.32 -4.93
N PHE A 136 -6.25 8.41 -5.54
CA PHE A 136 -6.62 7.56 -6.67
C PHE A 136 -5.71 7.79 -7.88
N TRP A 137 -5.45 9.04 -8.22
CA TRP A 137 -4.59 9.38 -9.35
C TRP A 137 -3.17 8.81 -9.15
N SER A 138 -2.62 8.87 -7.94
CA SER A 138 -1.31 8.28 -7.61
C SER A 138 -1.26 6.78 -7.86
N ILE A 139 -2.27 6.03 -7.38
CA ILE A 139 -2.34 4.58 -7.60
C ILE A 139 -2.47 4.27 -9.10
N ILE A 140 -3.40 4.94 -9.79
CA ILE A 140 -3.67 4.72 -11.20
C ILE A 140 -2.40 4.99 -12.03
N HIS A 141 -1.70 6.08 -11.73
CA HIS A 141 -0.42 6.40 -12.36
C HIS A 141 0.63 5.31 -12.09
N LYS A 142 0.69 4.75 -10.89
CA LYS A 142 1.62 3.65 -10.57
C LYS A 142 1.30 2.38 -11.38
N ILE A 143 0.02 2.03 -11.51
CA ILE A 143 -0.43 0.91 -12.36
C ILE A 143 -0.04 1.15 -13.82
N TYR A 144 -0.22 2.37 -14.31
CA TYR A 144 0.17 2.77 -15.66
C TYR A 144 1.68 2.62 -15.89
N VAL A 145 2.52 3.11 -14.96
CA VAL A 145 3.98 2.97 -15.03
C VAL A 145 4.38 1.50 -15.09
N TRP A 146 3.80 0.63 -14.27
CA TRP A 146 4.10 -0.81 -14.32
C TRP A 146 3.66 -1.48 -15.61
N ASN A 147 2.52 -1.06 -16.19
CA ASN A 147 2.13 -1.52 -17.51
C ASN A 147 3.17 -1.10 -18.56
N ARG A 148 3.73 0.10 -18.44
CA ARG A 148 4.78 0.59 -19.33
C ARG A 148 6.09 -0.18 -19.17
N LEU A 149 6.50 -0.47 -17.93
CA LEU A 149 7.68 -1.31 -17.68
C LEU A 149 7.54 -2.69 -18.31
N TYR A 150 6.33 -3.26 -18.27
CA TYR A 150 6.02 -4.52 -18.93
C TYR A 150 6.17 -4.43 -20.46
N GLU A 151 5.73 -3.34 -21.08
CA GLU A 151 5.94 -3.08 -22.51
C GLU A 151 7.42 -2.93 -22.87
N ILE A 152 8.21 -2.22 -22.05
CA ILE A 152 9.66 -2.11 -22.22
C ILE A 152 10.30 -3.51 -22.15
N GLY A 153 9.89 -4.33 -21.19
CA GLY A 153 10.32 -5.73 -21.10
C GLY A 153 10.01 -6.52 -22.38
N LEU A 154 8.80 -6.38 -22.94
CA LEU A 154 8.41 -7.03 -24.19
C LEU A 154 9.22 -6.55 -25.39
N GLN A 155 9.55 -5.25 -25.46
CA GLN A 155 10.36 -4.67 -26.53
C GLN A 155 11.82 -5.12 -26.46
N THR A 156 12.31 -5.35 -25.25
CA THR A 156 13.69 -5.76 -25.01
C THR A 156 13.93 -7.21 -25.44
N ILE A 157 12.91 -8.07 -25.34
CA ILE A 157 13.04 -9.47 -25.73
C ILE A 157 12.66 -9.61 -27.22
N PRO A 158 13.55 -10.15 -28.07
CA PRO A 158 13.24 -10.36 -29.48
C PRO A 158 12.00 -11.24 -29.62
N ALA A 159 11.13 -10.86 -30.56
CA ALA A 159 9.94 -11.64 -30.85
C ALA A 159 10.35 -12.96 -31.49
N SER A 160 9.87 -14.09 -30.98
CA SER A 160 10.01 -15.35 -31.71
C SER A 160 9.19 -15.27 -33.01
N ALA A 161 9.52 -16.11 -34.00
CA ALA A 161 8.73 -16.23 -35.22
C ALA A 161 7.25 -16.59 -34.91
N GLU A 162 7.02 -17.37 -33.84
CA GLU A 162 5.68 -17.71 -33.35
C GLU A 162 4.94 -16.48 -32.78
N ASP A 163 5.62 -15.62 -32.03
CA ASP A 163 5.02 -14.39 -31.49
C ASP A 163 4.59 -13.44 -32.61
N LEU A 164 5.39 -13.33 -33.67
CA LEU A 164 5.07 -12.55 -34.86
C LEU A 164 3.83 -13.11 -35.56
N ALA A 165 3.72 -14.44 -35.67
CA ALA A 165 2.52 -15.09 -36.23
C ALA A 165 1.26 -14.78 -35.40
N VAL A 166 1.37 -14.78 -34.07
CA VAL A 166 0.24 -14.44 -33.17
C VAL A 166 -0.14 -12.96 -33.28
N GLN A 167 0.85 -12.06 -33.40
CA GLN A 167 0.58 -10.62 -33.54
C GLN A 167 -0.13 -10.27 -34.84
N ASN A 168 0.08 -11.05 -35.90
CA ASN A 168 -0.55 -10.86 -37.20
C ASN A 168 -1.99 -11.44 -37.30
N LEU A 169 -2.57 -11.97 -36.21
CA LEU A 169 -3.96 -12.42 -36.26
C LEU A 169 -4.95 -11.26 -36.57
N PRO A 170 -5.99 -11.51 -37.38
CA PRO A 170 -7.00 -10.51 -37.74
C PRO A 170 -7.67 -9.89 -36.50
N LEU A 171 -8.00 -8.58 -36.57
CA LEU A 171 -8.61 -7.80 -35.49
C LEU A 171 -9.85 -8.49 -34.86
N ARG A 172 -10.66 -9.18 -35.68
CA ARG A 172 -11.84 -9.94 -35.22
C ARG A 172 -11.51 -11.00 -34.18
N PHE A 173 -10.35 -11.67 -34.28
CA PHE A 173 -9.92 -12.69 -33.31
C PHE A 173 -9.42 -12.04 -32.02
N LYS A 174 -8.73 -10.90 -32.12
CA LYS A 174 -8.30 -10.10 -30.95
C LYS A 174 -9.51 -9.59 -30.17
N LEU A 175 -10.52 -9.03 -30.86
CA LEU A 175 -11.79 -8.60 -30.28
C LEU A 175 -12.56 -9.76 -29.65
N ARG A 176 -12.68 -10.92 -30.33
CA ARG A 176 -13.35 -12.11 -29.78
C ARG A 176 -12.65 -12.62 -28.51
N ARG A 177 -11.31 -12.67 -28.49
CA ARG A 177 -10.54 -13.08 -27.31
C ARG A 177 -10.69 -12.08 -26.16
N ALA A 178 -10.71 -10.78 -26.46
CA ALA A 178 -10.98 -9.74 -25.48
C ALA A 178 -12.39 -9.89 -24.89
N TRP A 179 -13.42 -10.06 -25.74
CA TRP A 179 -14.79 -10.26 -25.33
C TRP A 179 -14.99 -11.52 -24.49
N LEU A 180 -14.41 -12.66 -24.89
CA LEU A 180 -14.44 -13.89 -24.09
C LEU A 180 -13.73 -13.72 -22.74
N SER A 181 -12.64 -12.96 -22.69
CA SER A 181 -11.95 -12.65 -21.43
C SER A 181 -12.81 -11.78 -20.52
N VAL A 182 -13.56 -10.82 -21.08
CA VAL A 182 -14.53 -10.00 -20.34
C VAL A 182 -15.66 -10.88 -19.80
N MET A 183 -16.29 -11.70 -20.65
CA MET A 183 -17.37 -12.58 -20.24
C MET A 183 -16.95 -13.59 -19.17
N ALA A 184 -15.70 -14.07 -19.21
CA ALA A 184 -15.14 -14.94 -18.19
C ALA A 184 -14.83 -14.21 -16.88
N ALA A 185 -14.31 -12.98 -16.94
CA ALA A 185 -14.06 -12.17 -15.75
C ALA A 185 -15.34 -11.84 -14.98
N PHE A 186 -16.47 -11.66 -15.68
CA PHE A 186 -17.79 -11.46 -15.08
C PHE A 186 -18.49 -12.77 -14.66
N GLY A 187 -17.84 -13.93 -14.82
CA GLY A 187 -18.42 -15.23 -14.49
C GLY A 187 -19.61 -15.64 -15.38
N ILE A 188 -19.90 -14.89 -16.45
CA ILE A 188 -20.99 -15.19 -17.39
C ILE A 188 -20.63 -16.42 -18.23
N VAL A 189 -19.35 -16.54 -18.58
CA VAL A 189 -18.82 -17.72 -19.28
C VAL A 189 -17.77 -18.36 -18.39
N ARG A 190 -18.08 -19.53 -17.84
CA ARG A 190 -17.08 -20.38 -17.21
C ARG A 190 -16.18 -20.93 -18.31
N LEU A 191 -15.15 -20.19 -18.70
CA LEU A 191 -14.11 -20.69 -19.59
C LEU A 191 -13.39 -21.82 -18.84
N GLN A 192 -13.89 -23.05 -18.96
CA GLN A 192 -13.08 -24.23 -18.74
C GLN A 192 -12.06 -24.29 -19.87
N PHE A 193 -10.99 -23.49 -19.76
CA PHE A 193 -9.71 -23.90 -20.33
C PHE A 193 -9.27 -25.12 -19.54
N ARG A 194 -9.86 -26.27 -19.87
CA ARG A 194 -9.29 -27.58 -19.57
C ARG A 194 -8.11 -27.69 -20.51
N GLU A 195 -7.00 -27.06 -20.15
CA GLU A 195 -5.68 -27.54 -20.59
C GLU A 195 -5.72 -29.03 -20.31
N HIS A 196 -5.89 -29.84 -21.35
CA HIS A 196 -5.68 -31.27 -21.26
C HIS A 196 -4.17 -31.41 -21.04
N ALA A 197 -3.73 -31.24 -19.79
CA ALA A 197 -2.60 -31.99 -19.32
C ALA A 197 -2.98 -33.45 -19.63
N PRO A 198 -2.23 -34.15 -20.50
CA PRO A 198 -2.54 -35.54 -20.80
C PRO A 198 -2.62 -36.27 -19.46
N GLU A 199 -3.78 -36.86 -19.17
CA GLU A 199 -3.89 -37.75 -18.02
C GLU A 199 -2.80 -38.80 -18.19
N PRO A 200 -1.93 -39.02 -17.19
CA PRO A 200 -1.04 -40.16 -17.23
C PRO A 200 -1.95 -41.38 -17.30
N THR A 201 -1.99 -42.02 -18.47
CA THR A 201 -2.70 -43.28 -18.66
C THR A 201 -2.19 -44.24 -17.60
N LYS A 202 -3.04 -44.56 -16.63
CA LYS A 202 -2.79 -45.62 -15.66
C LYS A 202 -2.96 -46.94 -16.40
N ASP A 203 -1.99 -47.27 -17.24
CA ASP A 203 -1.83 -48.63 -17.73
C ASP A 203 -1.30 -49.49 -16.57
N LEU A 204 -2.25 -50.13 -15.90
CA LEU A 204 -2.03 -51.28 -15.05
C LEU A 204 -1.63 -52.45 -15.97
N GLY A 205 -0.34 -52.65 -16.18
CA GLY A 205 0.11 -53.79 -16.98
C GLY A 205 1.62 -53.95 -17.12
N SER A 206 2.19 -54.77 -16.24
CA SER A 206 3.47 -55.51 -16.37
C SER A 206 4.77 -54.75 -16.59
N LYS A 207 5.62 -54.81 -15.55
CA LYS A 207 7.04 -55.20 -15.58
C LYS A 207 7.70 -55.26 -16.98
N ALA A 208 8.57 -54.30 -17.26
CA ALA A 208 9.98 -54.53 -17.55
C ALA A 208 10.70 -53.17 -17.51
N ASP A 209 11.95 -53.20 -17.05
CA ASP A 209 12.83 -52.07 -16.80
C ASP A 209 13.18 -51.31 -18.09
N GLU A 210 12.25 -50.49 -18.58
CA GLU A 210 12.58 -49.46 -19.55
C GLU A 210 12.89 -48.20 -18.76
N GLU A 211 14.19 -48.01 -18.55
CA GLU A 211 14.85 -46.77 -18.18
C GLU A 211 14.35 -45.66 -19.11
N ARG A 212 13.18 -45.11 -18.76
CA ARG A 212 12.54 -43.99 -19.45
C ARG A 212 13.45 -42.81 -19.18
N ALA A 213 14.48 -42.69 -20.04
CA ALA A 213 15.33 -41.54 -20.18
C ALA A 213 14.41 -40.33 -20.08
N THR A 214 14.52 -39.66 -18.95
CA THR A 214 13.72 -38.49 -18.63
C THR A 214 14.20 -37.47 -19.64
N ASP A 215 13.44 -37.29 -20.72
CA ASP A 215 13.83 -36.54 -21.92
C ASP A 215 14.49 -35.22 -21.47
N PRO A 216 15.83 -35.09 -21.49
CA PRO A 216 16.54 -34.11 -20.66
C PRO A 216 16.30 -32.64 -21.04
N GLN A 217 15.48 -32.38 -22.06
CA GLN A 217 15.56 -31.14 -22.80
C GLN A 217 14.24 -30.61 -23.34
N GLN A 218 13.11 -30.96 -22.71
CA GLN A 218 11.99 -30.02 -22.71
C GLN A 218 12.19 -28.96 -21.62
N THR A 219 13.37 -28.31 -21.62
CA THR A 219 13.56 -26.95 -21.12
C THR A 219 12.66 -26.06 -21.97
N ARG A 220 11.37 -26.11 -21.64
CA ARG A 220 10.31 -25.40 -22.32
C ARG A 220 10.74 -23.95 -22.36
N THR A 221 11.05 -23.46 -23.55
CA THR A 221 11.52 -22.09 -23.76
C THR A 221 10.57 -21.17 -23.02
N MET A 222 11.11 -20.43 -22.05
CA MET A 222 10.29 -19.51 -21.27
C MET A 222 9.64 -18.53 -22.23
N GLY A 223 8.31 -18.50 -22.24
CA GLY A 223 7.55 -17.63 -23.13
C GLY A 223 7.97 -16.16 -22.95
N ARG A 224 7.94 -15.40 -24.05
CA ARG A 224 8.33 -13.99 -24.08
C ARG A 224 7.64 -13.15 -22.99
N ASP A 225 6.35 -13.39 -22.77
CA ASP A 225 5.55 -12.70 -21.74
C ASP A 225 6.10 -12.92 -20.32
N TYR A 226 6.63 -14.11 -20.04
CA TYR A 226 7.19 -14.47 -18.75
C TYR A 226 8.52 -13.74 -18.51
N LYS A 227 9.42 -13.75 -19.51
CA LYS A 227 10.67 -12.99 -19.47
C LYS A 227 10.43 -11.49 -19.32
N ALA A 228 9.45 -10.94 -20.04
CA ALA A 228 9.08 -9.52 -19.95
C ALA A 228 8.59 -9.16 -18.55
N ARG A 229 7.82 -10.05 -17.92
CA ARG A 229 7.37 -9.87 -16.53
C ARG A 229 8.54 -9.83 -15.55
N ILE A 230 9.55 -10.69 -15.70
CA ILE A 230 10.75 -10.69 -14.87
C ILE A 230 11.46 -9.34 -14.97
N ILE A 231 11.80 -8.91 -16.19
CA ILE A 231 12.50 -7.64 -16.43
C ILE A 231 11.72 -6.50 -15.79
N ALA A 232 10.43 -6.41 -16.08
CA ALA A 232 9.61 -5.33 -15.59
C ALA A 232 9.43 -5.37 -14.06
N THR A 233 9.46 -6.55 -13.42
CA THR A 233 9.39 -6.66 -11.94
C THR A 233 10.65 -6.06 -11.31
N VAL A 234 11.83 -6.34 -11.86
CA VAL A 234 13.11 -5.72 -11.43
C VAL A 234 13.10 -4.21 -11.68
N LEU A 235 12.65 -3.76 -12.85
CA LEU A 235 12.51 -2.34 -13.15
C LEU A 235 11.53 -1.64 -12.18
N SER A 236 10.49 -2.32 -11.73
CA SER A 236 9.58 -1.77 -10.71
C SER A 236 10.26 -1.60 -9.36
N GLY A 237 11.25 -2.44 -9.02
CA GLY A 237 12.12 -2.25 -7.86
C GLY A 237 12.94 -0.98 -7.98
N PHE A 238 13.56 -0.76 -9.14
CA PHE A 238 14.27 0.51 -9.43
C PHE A 238 13.34 1.72 -9.38
N GLU A 239 12.12 1.61 -9.90
CA GLU A 239 11.13 2.68 -9.86
C GLU A 239 10.71 3.00 -8.42
N GLU A 240 10.48 1.98 -7.58
CA GLU A 240 10.11 2.19 -6.17
C GLU A 240 11.24 2.86 -5.37
N LEU A 241 12.49 2.51 -5.66
CA LEU A 241 13.68 3.07 -5.00
C LEU A 241 14.06 4.45 -5.56
N SER A 242 13.88 4.69 -6.84
CA SER A 242 14.25 5.97 -7.45
C SER A 242 13.15 7.01 -7.30
N GLY A 243 11.91 6.54 -7.09
CA GLY A 243 10.72 7.36 -6.95
C GLY A 243 10.58 8.33 -8.12
N SER A 244 10.76 9.62 -7.83
CA SER A 244 10.56 10.72 -8.76
C SER A 244 11.59 10.95 -9.81
N ARG A 245 12.75 10.33 -9.65
CA ARG A 245 13.93 10.74 -10.39
C ARG A 245 13.97 10.14 -11.79
N ILE A 246 13.20 9.09 -12.04
CA ILE A 246 13.12 8.46 -13.36
C ILE A 246 12.04 9.16 -14.19
N LYS A 247 12.49 10.11 -15.02
CA LYS A 247 11.61 10.90 -15.89
C LYS A 247 11.39 10.28 -17.28
N THR A 248 12.27 9.37 -17.72
CA THR A 248 12.33 8.93 -19.12
C THR A 248 12.55 7.42 -19.25
N ASP A 249 11.92 6.83 -20.27
CA ASP A 249 12.11 5.43 -20.65
C ASP A 249 13.58 5.07 -20.92
N MET A 250 14.38 6.04 -21.38
CA MET A 250 15.83 5.91 -21.59
C MET A 250 16.58 5.39 -20.36
N TYR A 251 16.13 5.75 -19.15
CA TYR A 251 16.78 5.29 -17.92
C TYR A 251 16.58 3.78 -17.71
N TYR A 252 15.41 3.26 -18.07
CA TYR A 252 15.14 1.82 -17.99
C TYR A 252 15.94 1.05 -19.04
N HIS A 253 16.05 1.56 -20.27
CA HIS A 253 16.92 0.98 -21.29
C HIS A 253 18.40 1.00 -20.88
N MET A 254 18.86 2.07 -20.22
CA MET A 254 20.22 2.13 -19.68
C MET A 254 20.44 1.10 -18.57
N ILE A 255 19.48 0.90 -17.66
CA ILE A 255 19.56 -0.15 -16.63
C ILE A 255 19.67 -1.52 -17.29
N ILE A 256 18.80 -1.80 -18.26
CA ILE A 256 18.80 -3.07 -19.00
C ILE A 256 20.16 -3.29 -19.66
N HIS A 257 20.68 -2.28 -20.36
CA HIS A 257 21.97 -2.37 -21.04
C HIS A 257 23.13 -2.60 -20.07
N ARG A 258 23.14 -1.90 -18.92
CA ARG A 258 24.21 -2.03 -17.92
C ARG A 258 24.16 -3.34 -17.14
N CYS A 259 22.97 -3.86 -16.83
CA CYS A 259 22.82 -5.10 -16.06
C CYS A 259 22.84 -6.35 -16.96
N GLY A 260 23.47 -6.25 -18.13
CA GLY A 260 23.47 -7.28 -19.17
C GLY A 260 22.25 -7.16 -20.08
N GLY A 261 22.47 -6.63 -21.29
CA GLY A 261 21.47 -6.68 -22.36
C GLY A 261 21.16 -8.11 -22.79
N PHE A 262 19.99 -8.31 -23.39
CA PHE A 262 19.55 -9.59 -23.92
C PHE A 262 19.87 -9.66 -25.44
N SER A 263 21.11 -9.98 -25.81
CA SER A 263 21.54 -10.27 -27.20
C SER A 263 21.98 -11.73 -27.39
N GLU A 264 21.51 -12.36 -28.48
CA GLU A 264 21.53 -13.80 -28.77
C GLU A 264 22.76 -14.65 -28.35
N GLU A 265 22.43 -15.66 -27.54
CA GLU A 265 23.00 -17.02 -27.37
C GLU A 265 24.33 -17.21 -26.60
N GLY A 266 24.20 -17.77 -25.39
CA GLY A 266 25.27 -18.46 -24.64
C GLY A 266 25.55 -17.83 -23.28
N GLU A 267 26.13 -16.62 -23.27
CA GLU A 267 26.51 -15.90 -22.04
C GLU A 267 25.30 -15.23 -21.35
N GLU A 268 24.14 -15.20 -22.02
CA GLU A 268 22.92 -14.55 -21.55
C GLU A 268 22.17 -15.32 -20.46
N ALA A 269 22.30 -16.65 -20.42
CA ALA A 269 21.47 -17.48 -19.56
C ALA A 269 21.77 -17.22 -18.07
N SER A 270 23.04 -17.07 -17.71
CA SER A 270 23.46 -16.76 -16.34
C SER A 270 23.02 -15.36 -15.91
N LYS A 271 23.17 -14.36 -16.79
CA LYS A 271 22.72 -12.99 -16.51
C LYS A 271 21.22 -12.93 -16.31
N PHE A 272 20.43 -13.57 -17.17
CA PHE A 272 18.97 -13.61 -17.02
C PHE A 272 18.52 -14.34 -15.75
N GLU A 273 19.26 -15.34 -15.28
CA GLU A 273 18.97 -16.01 -14.01
C GLU A 273 19.09 -15.05 -12.82
N GLU A 274 20.02 -14.09 -12.84
CA GLU A 274 20.09 -13.03 -11.82
C GLU A 274 18.89 -12.07 -11.87
N TRP A 275 18.42 -11.71 -13.07
CA TRP A 275 17.17 -10.94 -13.23
C TRP A 275 15.98 -11.70 -12.66
N ARG A 276 15.89 -13.00 -12.96
CA ARG A 276 14.84 -13.89 -12.49
C ARG A 276 14.84 -14.03 -10.97
N LYS A 277 16.01 -14.29 -10.37
CA LYS A 277 16.20 -14.37 -8.92
C LYS A 277 15.79 -13.08 -8.22
N CYS A 278 16.25 -11.94 -8.74
CA CYS A 278 15.85 -10.63 -8.23
C CYS A 278 14.33 -10.41 -8.32
N ALA A 279 13.72 -10.67 -9.49
CA ALA A 279 12.28 -10.53 -9.69
C ALA A 279 11.46 -11.39 -8.73
N ARG A 280 11.89 -12.63 -8.48
CA ARG A 280 11.25 -13.56 -7.54
C ARG A 280 11.26 -13.00 -6.12
N VAL A 281 12.43 -12.62 -5.62
CA VAL A 281 12.57 -12.05 -4.27
C VAL A 281 11.75 -10.76 -4.11
N LEU A 282 11.73 -9.91 -5.14
CA LEU A 282 10.89 -8.70 -5.14
C LEU A 282 9.39 -9.04 -5.15
N ALA A 283 8.96 -10.04 -5.91
CA ALA A 283 7.57 -10.47 -5.96
C ALA A 283 7.12 -11.07 -4.62
N ASP A 284 7.98 -11.86 -3.97
CA ASP A 284 7.71 -12.46 -2.66
C ASP A 284 7.75 -11.44 -1.52
N ALA A 285 8.58 -10.41 -1.64
CA ALA A 285 8.65 -9.34 -0.66
C ALA A 285 7.42 -8.42 -0.65
N ARG A 286 6.47 -8.56 -1.60
CA ARG A 286 5.25 -7.73 -1.68
C ARG A 286 4.12 -8.29 -0.83
N THR A 287 3.43 -7.41 -0.12
CA THR A 287 2.26 -7.73 0.70
C THR A 287 1.04 -8.05 -0.16
N ASN A 288 0.25 -9.03 0.29
CA ASN A 288 -1.06 -9.34 -0.28
C ASN A 288 -2.11 -9.40 0.82
N GLU A 289 -2.68 -8.24 1.14
CA GLU A 289 -3.73 -8.12 2.15
C GLU A 289 -5.14 -8.13 1.53
N TYR A 290 -5.28 -8.67 0.31
CA TYR A 290 -6.54 -8.62 -0.45
C TYR A 290 -7.71 -9.29 0.30
N MET A 291 -7.48 -10.44 0.94
CA MET A 291 -8.51 -11.11 1.74
C MET A 291 -8.93 -10.27 2.95
N ARG A 292 -7.98 -9.57 3.59
CA ARG A 292 -8.26 -8.66 4.72
C ARG A 292 -9.05 -7.44 4.25
N ALA A 293 -8.74 -6.92 3.06
CA ALA A 293 -9.51 -5.85 2.42
C ALA A 293 -10.93 -6.29 2.05
N CYS A 294 -11.10 -7.49 1.48
CA CYS A 294 -12.43 -8.06 1.22
C CYS A 294 -13.25 -8.24 2.51
N LEU A 295 -12.61 -8.67 3.60
CA LEU A 295 -13.27 -8.76 4.90
C LEU A 295 -13.71 -7.38 5.41
N ALA A 296 -12.85 -6.36 5.32
CA ALA A 296 -13.19 -5.00 5.70
C ALA A 296 -14.34 -4.43 4.86
N ILE A 297 -14.37 -4.73 3.56
CA ILE A 297 -15.47 -4.35 2.66
C ILE A 297 -16.76 -5.09 3.03
N ALA A 298 -16.68 -6.39 3.38
CA ALA A 298 -17.83 -7.14 3.85
C ALA A 298 -18.42 -6.55 5.15
N VAL A 299 -17.56 -6.18 6.11
CA VAL A 299 -17.98 -5.47 7.33
C VAL A 299 -18.65 -4.15 6.99
N TYR A 300 -18.05 -3.36 6.09
CA TYR A 300 -18.65 -2.12 5.61
C TYR A 300 -20.04 -2.33 4.98
N PHE A 301 -20.24 -3.40 4.20
CA PHE A 301 -21.56 -3.75 3.65
C PHE A 301 -22.56 -4.16 4.73
N LEU A 302 -22.13 -4.92 5.74
CA LEU A 302 -22.99 -5.28 6.87
C LEU A 302 -23.44 -4.05 7.63
N ASP A 303 -22.56 -3.08 7.88
CA ASP A 303 -22.91 -1.83 8.53
C ASP A 303 -23.80 -0.94 7.67
N LEU A 304 -23.59 -0.95 6.35
CA LEU A 304 -24.48 -0.27 5.42
C LEU A 304 -25.89 -0.89 5.44
N ILE A 305 -26.00 -2.22 5.44
CA ILE A 305 -27.28 -2.94 5.57
C ILE A 305 -27.92 -2.64 6.94
N ALA A 306 -27.13 -2.64 8.02
CA ALA A 306 -27.60 -2.28 9.35
C ALA A 306 -28.18 -0.86 9.41
N ALA A 307 -27.64 0.08 8.62
CA ALA A 307 -28.17 1.45 8.52
C ALA A 307 -29.56 1.52 7.88
N PHE A 308 -29.99 0.50 7.12
CA PHE A 308 -31.37 0.40 6.61
C PHE A 308 -32.35 -0.18 7.62
N ILE A 309 -31.86 -0.87 8.66
CA ILE A 309 -32.69 -1.58 9.64
C ILE A 309 -32.85 -0.67 10.87
N PRO A 310 -34.04 -0.10 11.14
CA PRO A 310 -34.22 0.84 12.25
C PRO A 310 -33.88 0.25 13.62
N SER A 311 -34.11 -1.06 13.83
CA SER A 311 -33.78 -1.74 15.08
C SER A 311 -32.29 -1.91 15.33
N VAL A 312 -31.46 -1.88 14.27
CA VAL A 312 -30.00 -2.08 14.38
C VAL A 312 -29.26 -0.75 14.26
N GLY A 313 -29.61 0.07 13.26
CA GLY A 313 -28.88 1.30 12.98
C GLY A 313 -29.14 2.45 13.96
N GLY A 314 -30.12 2.31 14.86
CA GLY A 314 -30.63 3.37 15.74
C GLY A 314 -32.08 3.72 15.41
N GLY A 315 -32.88 3.98 16.45
CA GLY A 315 -34.34 4.13 16.37
C GLY A 315 -34.84 5.36 15.61
N SER A 316 -36.13 5.68 15.77
CA SER A 316 -36.84 6.77 15.08
C SER A 316 -36.26 8.17 15.30
N SER A 317 -35.32 8.33 16.24
CA SER A 317 -34.65 9.61 16.53
C SER A 317 -33.77 10.12 15.38
N SER A 318 -33.30 9.25 14.46
CA SER A 318 -32.66 9.71 13.21
C SER A 318 -33.27 9.07 11.99
N PRO A 319 -33.50 9.83 10.93
CA PRO A 319 -33.86 9.23 9.66
C PRO A 319 -32.68 8.44 9.08
N PRO A 320 -32.94 7.29 8.43
CA PRO A 320 -31.91 6.44 7.83
C PRO A 320 -31.15 7.16 6.71
N GLY A 321 -31.79 8.10 5.99
CA GLY A 321 -31.18 8.81 4.87
C GLY A 321 -29.91 9.59 5.22
N GLY A 322 -29.80 10.17 6.42
CA GLY A 322 -28.58 10.87 6.84
C GLY A 322 -27.40 9.93 7.07
N ARG A 323 -27.68 8.76 7.65
CA ARG A 323 -26.68 7.72 7.93
C ARG A 323 -26.21 7.05 6.65
N ILE A 324 -27.17 6.63 5.82
CA ILE A 324 -26.90 6.03 4.51
C ILE A 324 -26.17 7.03 3.61
N GLY A 325 -26.60 8.30 3.58
CA GLY A 325 -25.94 9.35 2.80
C GLY A 325 -24.49 9.56 3.22
N SER A 326 -24.21 9.60 4.54
CA SER A 326 -22.84 9.74 5.06
C SER A 326 -21.97 8.52 4.74
N ALA A 327 -22.52 7.30 4.84
CA ALA A 327 -21.84 6.08 4.40
C ALA A 327 -21.52 6.15 2.90
N ILE A 328 -22.51 6.43 2.06
CA ILE A 328 -22.31 6.52 0.60
C ILE A 328 -21.31 7.61 0.24
N PHE A 329 -21.26 8.73 0.97
CA PHE A 329 -20.25 9.76 0.75
C PHE A 329 -18.81 9.25 0.87
N ILE A 330 -18.57 8.24 1.71
CA ILE A 330 -17.23 7.68 1.97
C ILE A 330 -17.04 6.29 1.33
N SER A 331 -18.02 5.84 0.54
CA SER A 331 -17.96 4.57 -0.20
C SER A 331 -16.81 4.50 -1.21
N TRP A 332 -16.26 5.63 -1.67
CA TRP A 332 -15.04 5.67 -2.50
C TRP A 332 -13.84 4.97 -1.84
N LEU A 333 -13.82 4.77 -0.52
CA LEU A 333 -12.79 3.94 0.13
C LEU A 333 -12.79 2.48 -0.35
N ILE A 334 -13.92 1.95 -0.84
CA ILE A 334 -14.02 0.58 -1.36
C ILE A 334 -13.10 0.39 -2.57
N PRO A 335 -13.28 1.10 -3.70
CA PRO A 335 -12.37 0.95 -4.83
C PRO A 335 -10.94 1.36 -4.48
N LEU A 336 -10.73 2.32 -3.57
CA LEU A 336 -9.39 2.71 -3.13
C LEU A 336 -8.67 1.55 -2.42
N ALA A 337 -9.32 0.91 -1.45
CA ALA A 337 -8.78 -0.24 -0.74
C ALA A 337 -8.53 -1.41 -1.70
N LEU A 338 -9.45 -1.71 -2.61
CA LEU A 338 -9.27 -2.77 -3.61
C LEU A 338 -8.07 -2.51 -4.51
N LEU A 339 -7.95 -1.31 -5.09
CA LEU A 339 -6.81 -0.94 -5.94
C LEU A 339 -5.51 -0.96 -5.14
N SER A 340 -5.51 -0.40 -3.93
CA SER A 340 -4.38 -0.39 -3.03
C SER A 340 -3.79 -1.77 -2.82
N ASN A 341 -4.67 -2.71 -2.45
CA ASN A 341 -4.26 -4.07 -2.15
C ASN A 341 -3.76 -4.73 -3.43
N ARG A 342 -4.48 -4.56 -4.55
CA ARG A 342 -4.09 -5.14 -5.83
C ARG A 342 -2.70 -4.68 -6.29
N VAL A 343 -2.35 -3.43 -6.03
CA VAL A 343 -1.01 -2.87 -6.30
C VAL A 343 0.03 -3.41 -5.32
N GLY A 344 -0.30 -3.45 -4.02
CA GLY A 344 0.57 -3.97 -2.97
C GLY A 344 1.79 -3.07 -2.69
N THR A 345 2.40 -3.23 -1.52
CA THR A 345 3.68 -2.58 -1.17
C THR A 345 4.72 -3.63 -0.83
N PHE A 346 6.00 -3.24 -0.82
CA PHE A 346 7.02 -4.09 -0.22
C PHE A 346 6.83 -4.12 1.31
N THR A 347 6.89 -5.31 1.90
CA THR A 347 6.90 -5.57 3.35
C THR A 347 7.96 -4.73 4.07
N SER A 348 9.07 -4.46 3.39
CA SER A 348 10.13 -3.56 3.83
C SER A 348 10.84 -2.96 2.64
N ARG A 349 11.02 -1.64 2.63
CA ARG A 349 11.87 -0.98 1.63
C ARG A 349 13.34 -1.39 1.75
N ARG A 350 13.79 -1.80 2.94
CA ARG A 350 15.15 -2.32 3.13
C ARG A 350 15.35 -3.62 2.37
N VAL A 351 14.33 -4.49 2.33
CA VAL A 351 14.37 -5.74 1.56
C VAL A 351 14.51 -5.42 0.08
N CYS A 352 13.62 -4.56 -0.47
CA CYS A 352 13.74 -4.13 -1.87
C CYS A 352 15.13 -3.55 -2.18
N LEU A 353 15.63 -2.63 -1.35
CA LEU A 353 16.97 -2.06 -1.54
C LEU A 353 18.08 -3.12 -1.51
N GLN A 354 18.05 -4.02 -0.53
CA GLN A 354 19.06 -5.07 -0.37
C GLN A 354 19.06 -6.01 -1.57
N THR A 355 17.88 -6.46 -2.01
CA THR A 355 17.71 -7.27 -3.21
C THR A 355 18.24 -6.56 -4.46
N MET A 356 17.95 -5.26 -4.61
CA MET A 356 18.46 -4.49 -5.75
C MET A 356 19.98 -4.32 -5.72
N LYS A 357 20.61 -4.19 -4.54
CA LYS A 357 22.08 -4.15 -4.41
C LYS A 357 22.73 -5.47 -4.82
N GLU A 358 22.19 -6.58 -4.32
CA GLU A 358 22.67 -7.93 -4.64
C GLU A 358 22.57 -8.17 -6.15
N PHE A 359 21.44 -7.79 -6.75
CA PHE A 359 21.24 -7.85 -8.19
C PHE A 359 22.27 -7.02 -8.98
N ILE A 360 22.54 -5.78 -8.56
CA ILE A 360 23.54 -4.93 -9.23
C ILE A 360 24.95 -5.53 -9.11
N ALA A 361 25.32 -6.02 -7.93
CA ALA A 361 26.62 -6.64 -7.69
C ALA A 361 26.80 -7.91 -8.55
N ALA A 362 25.76 -8.71 -8.69
CA ALA A 362 25.78 -9.94 -9.48
C ALA A 362 25.83 -9.67 -11.00
N THR A 363 25.21 -8.59 -11.48
CA THR A 363 25.11 -8.30 -12.92
C THR A 363 26.26 -7.47 -13.49
N ILE A 364 26.84 -6.56 -12.72
CA ILE A 364 27.95 -5.69 -13.17
C ILE A 364 29.33 -6.32 -12.87
N GLY A 365 29.38 -7.29 -11.96
CA GLY A 365 30.62 -7.96 -11.56
C GLY A 365 31.51 -7.10 -10.65
N PRO A 366 32.26 -7.72 -9.71
CA PRO A 366 33.04 -7.00 -8.70
C PRO A 366 34.18 -6.14 -9.30
N ASN A 367 34.70 -6.53 -10.47
CA ASN A 367 35.85 -5.87 -11.09
C ASN A 367 35.52 -4.51 -11.72
N GLU A 368 34.26 -4.24 -12.07
CA GLU A 368 33.85 -2.93 -12.61
C GLU A 368 33.44 -1.95 -11.51
N VAL A 369 32.93 -2.44 -10.37
CA VAL A 369 32.44 -1.58 -9.28
C VAL A 369 33.58 -0.87 -8.54
N GLY A 370 34.79 -1.43 -8.55
CA GLY A 370 35.97 -0.87 -7.87
C GLY A 370 37.00 -0.17 -8.76
N ARG A 371 36.84 -0.21 -10.08
CA ARG A 371 37.77 0.45 -11.02
C ARG A 371 37.42 1.93 -11.16
N GLU A 372 37.52 2.67 -10.05
CA GLU A 372 37.65 4.11 -10.11
C GLU A 372 38.97 4.35 -10.85
N GLU A 373 38.91 4.72 -12.13
CA GLU A 373 40.10 5.05 -12.93
C GLU A 373 40.94 6.02 -12.11
N SER A 374 42.06 5.52 -11.60
CA SER A 374 43.12 6.35 -11.03
C SER A 374 43.32 7.49 -12.02
N PRO A 375 43.10 8.76 -11.64
CA PRO A 375 43.15 9.88 -12.56
C PRO A 375 44.45 9.73 -13.34
N SER A 376 44.33 9.59 -14.66
CA SER A 376 45.47 9.37 -15.53
C SER A 376 46.49 10.44 -15.18
N GLU A 377 47.65 9.98 -14.70
CA GLU A 377 48.73 10.85 -14.27
C GLU A 377 49.12 11.66 -15.49
N SER A 378 48.56 12.87 -15.58
CA SER A 378 48.67 13.73 -16.74
C SER A 378 50.14 13.88 -17.00
N THR A 379 50.58 13.37 -18.14
CA THR A 379 51.96 13.38 -18.59
C THR A 379 52.53 14.77 -18.33
N ARG A 380 53.32 14.91 -17.26
CA ARG A 380 54.21 16.05 -17.08
C ARG A 380 55.22 15.95 -18.21
N ARG A 381 54.86 16.54 -19.36
CA ARG A 381 55.85 16.89 -20.38
C ARG A 381 56.84 17.81 -19.70
N ALA A 382 58.04 17.29 -19.48
CA ALA A 382 59.21 18.08 -19.19
C ALA A 382 59.35 19.13 -20.30
N SER A 383 59.19 20.39 -19.92
CA SER A 383 59.56 21.53 -20.75
C SER A 383 61.02 21.84 -20.43
N ASP A 384 61.93 21.11 -21.05
CA ASP A 384 63.31 21.56 -21.23
C ASP A 384 63.32 22.67 -22.29
N GLY A 385 63.83 23.84 -21.93
CA GLY A 385 63.84 25.01 -22.81
C GLY A 385 64.47 26.24 -22.17
N THR A 386 65.80 26.22 -22.12
CA THR A 386 66.75 27.31 -21.87
C THR A 386 66.42 28.68 -22.50
N GLY A 387 66.60 29.74 -21.71
CA GLY A 387 67.39 30.92 -22.09
C GLY A 387 66.68 32.17 -22.65
N VAL A 388 66.90 33.30 -21.95
CA VAL A 388 67.27 34.67 -22.43
C VAL A 388 66.51 35.81 -21.72
N SER A 389 67.24 36.45 -20.82
CA SER A 389 67.37 37.87 -20.42
C SER A 389 66.22 38.78 -19.97
N PRO A 390 66.55 39.79 -19.11
CA PRO A 390 65.60 40.56 -18.33
C PRO A 390 65.33 41.96 -18.90
N THR A 391 64.15 42.52 -18.61
CA THR A 391 63.99 43.98 -18.58
C THR A 391 62.98 44.35 -17.49
N GLN A 392 63.44 45.23 -16.60
CA GLN A 392 62.73 45.85 -15.49
C GLN A 392 61.63 46.79 -15.99
N THR A 393 60.48 46.85 -15.28
CA THR A 393 59.89 48.14 -14.87
C THR A 393 58.89 47.98 -13.70
N SER A 394 59.20 48.67 -12.59
CA SER A 394 58.35 49.34 -11.59
C SER A 394 56.96 48.78 -11.15
N ALA A 395 56.84 48.65 -9.82
CA ALA A 395 55.67 48.41 -8.96
C ALA A 395 54.68 49.61 -8.89
N PRO A 396 53.70 49.72 -7.93
CA PRO A 396 53.10 48.74 -6.99
C PRO A 396 51.54 48.80 -6.89
N ALA A 397 50.93 47.81 -6.20
CA ALA A 397 49.77 47.90 -5.28
C ALA A 397 49.07 46.51 -5.22
N GLU A 398 49.43 45.65 -4.27
CA GLU A 398 48.72 45.50 -2.99
C GLU A 398 47.26 45.06 -3.12
N HIS A 399 47.00 43.76 -2.96
CA HIS A 399 46.03 43.26 -1.98
C HIS A 399 46.28 41.77 -1.74
N GLY A 400 46.79 41.47 -0.55
CA GLY A 400 47.06 40.12 -0.10
C GLY A 400 45.79 39.42 0.40
N CYS A 401 45.71 38.13 0.13
CA CYS A 401 45.05 37.17 1.01
C CYS A 401 45.78 35.83 0.89
N SER A 402 46.77 35.67 1.76
CA SER A 402 47.42 34.41 2.09
C SER A 402 46.43 33.51 2.84
N TYR A 403 46.17 32.31 2.31
CA TYR A 403 45.78 31.15 3.09
C TYR A 403 46.60 29.95 2.62
N ASP A 404 47.77 29.81 3.24
CA ASP A 404 48.46 28.53 3.32
C ASP A 404 47.66 27.59 4.24
N ARG A 405 47.21 26.46 3.70
CA ARG A 405 46.81 25.31 4.50
C ARG A 405 47.16 24.03 3.74
N GLN A 406 48.45 23.70 3.73
CA GLN A 406 48.91 22.35 3.47
C GLN A 406 48.72 21.53 4.75
N GLY A 407 47.76 20.61 4.69
CA GLY A 407 47.65 19.47 5.60
C GLY A 407 47.35 18.25 4.74
N PRO A 408 47.98 17.08 4.99
CA PRO A 408 47.79 15.91 4.15
C PRO A 408 46.39 15.36 4.36
N ILE A 409 45.59 15.32 3.28
CA ILE A 409 44.33 14.58 3.22
C ILE A 409 44.68 13.24 2.57
N ASP A 410 45.23 12.34 3.37
CA ASP A 410 45.34 10.91 3.08
C ASP A 410 44.71 10.17 4.25
N ASP A 411 43.37 10.13 4.34
CA ASP A 411 42.70 9.24 5.31
C ASP A 411 41.21 8.94 5.05
N ALA A 412 40.63 9.37 3.93
CA ALA A 412 39.23 9.03 3.63
C ALA A 412 39.04 7.57 3.15
N ALA A 413 40.04 7.00 2.47
CA ALA A 413 40.02 5.62 1.99
C ALA A 413 40.44 4.60 3.07
N GLN A 414 41.22 5.03 4.07
CA GLN A 414 41.59 4.24 5.24
C GLN A 414 40.39 4.13 6.20
N TRP A 415 39.69 5.24 6.43
CA TRP A 415 38.52 5.30 7.32
C TRP A 415 37.31 4.49 6.81
N ALA A 416 37.11 4.42 5.49
CA ALA A 416 36.06 3.59 4.89
C ALA A 416 36.31 2.08 5.04
N ARG A 417 37.57 1.64 4.97
CA ARG A 417 37.96 0.25 5.19
C ARG A 417 37.90 -0.16 6.68
N ASP A 418 38.25 0.76 7.58
CA ASP A 418 38.17 0.53 9.03
C ASP A 418 36.73 0.41 9.55
N LEU A 419 35.77 1.07 8.89
CA LEU A 419 34.34 0.99 9.24
C LEU A 419 33.71 -0.34 8.78
N GLU A 420 34.20 -0.89 7.67
CA GLU A 420 33.78 -2.19 7.14
C GLU A 420 34.25 -3.36 8.03
N PHE A 421 35.45 -3.25 8.61
CA PHE A 421 36.02 -4.27 9.49
C PHE A 421 35.39 -4.31 10.91
N ARG A 422 34.91 -3.18 11.43
CA ARG A 422 34.27 -3.12 12.75
C ARG A 422 32.83 -3.64 12.80
N MET A 423 32.11 -3.67 11.67
CA MET A 423 30.74 -4.18 11.64
C MET A 423 30.66 -5.72 11.54
N PHE A 424 31.69 -6.37 10.98
CA PHE A 424 31.72 -7.85 10.87
C PHE A 424 32.11 -8.57 12.17
N SER A 425 32.72 -7.89 13.14
CA SER A 425 33.11 -8.49 14.43
C SER A 425 32.03 -8.45 15.51
N GLN A 426 30.89 -7.77 15.29
CA GLN A 426 29.86 -7.57 16.31
C GLN A 426 28.57 -8.39 16.11
N THR A 427 28.53 -9.27 15.11
CA THR A 427 27.46 -10.26 14.91
C THR A 427 28.02 -11.67 14.93
N GLN A 428 28.65 -12.06 16.04
CA GLN A 428 28.74 -13.46 16.43
C GLN A 428 27.69 -13.67 17.52
N ALA A 429 26.51 -14.14 17.11
CA ALA A 429 25.47 -14.55 18.04
C ALA A 429 25.96 -15.81 18.76
N THR A 430 26.38 -15.67 20.01
CA THR A 430 26.46 -16.79 20.94
C THR A 430 25.04 -17.31 21.16
N GLY A 431 24.72 -18.41 20.48
CA GLY A 431 23.59 -19.24 20.86
C GLY A 431 23.94 -19.98 22.13
N ASP A 432 23.25 -19.66 23.22
CA ASP A 432 23.02 -20.55 24.36
C ASP A 432 21.87 -19.98 25.20
N PHE A 433 20.69 -20.56 25.04
CA PHE A 433 19.59 -20.45 25.99
C PHE A 433 18.83 -21.78 26.01
N ALA A 434 19.40 -22.73 26.74
CA ALA A 434 18.67 -23.80 27.39
C ALA A 434 18.76 -23.56 28.91
N ASP A 435 17.69 -23.93 29.61
CA ASP A 435 17.52 -23.92 31.07
C ASP A 435 17.35 -22.57 31.80
N LEU A 436 16.08 -22.23 32.04
CA LEU A 436 15.69 -21.60 33.30
C LEU A 436 14.36 -22.17 33.78
N ARG A 437 14.47 -22.99 34.84
CA ARG A 437 13.37 -23.56 35.62
C ARG A 437 12.44 -22.46 36.14
N VAL A 438 11.15 -22.71 35.99
CA VAL A 438 10.09 -22.01 36.72
C VAL A 438 10.18 -22.42 38.19
N VAL A 439 10.60 -21.50 39.05
CA VAL A 439 10.36 -21.56 40.49
C VAL A 439 9.08 -20.79 40.77
N GLY A 440 8.07 -21.50 41.24
CA GLY A 440 6.82 -20.93 41.73
C GLY A 440 7.06 -20.16 43.03
N GLY A 441 6.46 -18.99 43.13
CA GLY A 441 6.35 -18.21 44.35
C GLY A 441 4.92 -17.70 44.48
N ASP A 442 4.20 -18.26 45.44
CA ASP A 442 2.91 -17.80 45.93
C ASP A 442 2.98 -16.34 46.37
N LEU A 443 1.97 -15.54 46.05
CA LEU A 443 1.71 -14.28 46.76
C LEU A 443 0.21 -14.05 46.91
N ASP A 444 -0.18 -14.00 48.18
CA ASP A 444 -1.50 -13.80 48.72
C ASP A 444 -2.19 -12.52 48.22
N SER A 445 -3.45 -12.69 47.86
CA SER A 445 -4.43 -11.63 47.67
C SER A 445 -4.86 -11.08 49.04
N SER A 446 -4.41 -9.86 49.37
CA SER A 446 -5.09 -9.05 50.38
C SER A 446 -5.65 -7.77 49.76
N SER A 447 -6.93 -7.58 50.02
CA SER A 447 -7.77 -6.44 49.68
C SER A 447 -7.39 -5.22 50.51
N GLY A 448 -7.30 -4.06 49.87
CA GLY A 448 -7.01 -2.80 50.53
C GLY A 448 -7.51 -1.62 49.72
N THR A 449 -8.77 -1.25 49.94
CA THR A 449 -9.40 0.00 49.52
C THR A 449 -8.72 1.20 50.20
N GLY A 450 -8.33 2.22 49.43
CA GLY A 450 -7.91 3.51 50.00
C GLY A 450 -7.30 4.47 48.99
N PHE A 451 -8.14 5.27 48.33
CA PHE A 451 -7.70 6.52 47.70
C PHE A 451 -7.65 7.63 48.76
N PRO A 452 -6.59 8.46 48.75
CA PRO A 452 -6.83 9.89 48.80
C PRO A 452 -5.98 10.69 47.82
N TRP A 453 -6.63 11.69 47.24
CA TRP A 453 -6.04 12.77 46.45
C TRP A 453 -4.99 13.57 47.21
N LYS A 454 -3.87 13.94 46.56
CA LYS A 454 -3.28 15.30 46.66
C LYS A 454 -2.18 15.61 45.63
N ARG A 455 -2.41 16.75 44.96
CA ARG A 455 -1.52 17.84 44.52
C ARG A 455 -0.35 17.61 43.55
N PHE A 456 -0.43 18.42 42.48
CA PHE A 456 0.64 18.94 41.64
C PHE A 456 1.87 19.43 42.42
N GLY A 457 3.06 19.11 41.89
CA GLY A 457 4.34 19.74 42.20
C GLY A 457 5.26 19.69 40.99
N VAL A 458 5.65 20.86 40.49
CA VAL A 458 6.65 21.10 39.44
C VAL A 458 8.02 21.32 40.10
N SER A 459 9.08 20.68 39.61
CA SER A 459 10.50 21.09 39.68
C SER A 459 11.34 20.00 38.98
N SER A 460 12.04 20.25 37.87
CA SER A 460 13.38 20.85 37.70
C SER A 460 14.56 20.04 38.27
N GLU A 461 15.48 19.73 37.34
CA GLU A 461 16.93 19.44 37.46
C GLU A 461 17.45 18.26 38.31
N SER A 462 18.28 17.40 37.70
CA SER A 462 19.75 17.53 37.83
C SER A 462 20.54 16.40 37.14
N ASN A 463 21.70 16.80 36.63
CA ASN A 463 22.81 15.98 36.13
C ASN A 463 23.35 14.98 37.17
N SER A 464 23.84 13.83 36.70
CA SER A 464 25.00 13.18 37.32
C SER A 464 25.68 12.19 36.37
N ARG A 465 26.85 12.58 35.86
CA ARG A 465 27.90 11.71 35.33
C ARG A 465 28.40 10.76 36.43
N ARG A 466 28.81 9.53 36.07
CA ARG A 466 29.84 8.75 36.77
C ARG A 466 30.62 7.82 35.81
N PRO A 467 31.82 7.38 36.19
CA PRO A 467 32.96 7.28 35.29
C PRO A 467 33.42 5.86 34.97
N LEU A 468 34.32 5.82 33.97
CA LEU A 468 35.25 4.74 33.61
C LEU A 468 36.04 4.21 34.81
N LEU A 469 36.30 2.89 34.79
CA LEU A 469 37.38 2.26 35.53
C LEU A 469 38.03 1.18 34.65
N GLU A 470 39.34 1.35 34.48
CA GLU A 470 40.28 0.41 33.88
C GLU A 470 40.31 -0.92 34.63
N SER A 471 40.58 -2.02 33.92
CA SER A 471 41.42 -3.08 34.45
C SER A 471 42.24 -3.74 33.35
N ARG A 472 43.54 -3.75 33.58
CA ARG A 472 44.65 -4.33 32.85
C ARG A 472 45.02 -5.64 33.54
N GLU A 473 45.33 -6.70 32.78
CA GLU A 473 46.29 -7.79 33.11
C GLU A 473 46.39 -8.75 31.90
N THR A 474 47.54 -8.80 31.19
CA THR A 474 48.58 -9.86 31.19
C THR A 474 48.06 -11.24 30.75
N GLY A 475 48.55 -11.96 29.74
CA GLY A 475 49.85 -12.01 29.07
C GLY A 475 50.39 -13.46 29.17
N TYR A 476 50.49 -14.21 28.07
CA TYR A 476 51.35 -15.40 27.89
C TYR A 476 51.55 -15.70 26.39
N GLY A 477 52.78 -16.01 26.00
CA GLY A 477 53.23 -16.31 24.62
C GLY A 477 53.26 -17.82 24.27
N PRO A 478 54.12 -18.27 23.33
CA PRO A 478 53.67 -18.81 22.03
C PRO A 478 54.14 -20.25 21.70
N ALA A 479 53.53 -20.87 20.68
CA ALA A 479 54.03 -22.06 19.93
C ALA A 479 53.19 -22.16 18.63
N SER A 480 53.71 -22.04 17.41
CA SER A 480 54.60 -22.92 16.61
C SER A 480 53.82 -23.52 15.42
N SER A 481 54.25 -23.16 14.20
CA SER A 481 54.29 -23.93 12.94
C SER A 481 53.26 -25.04 12.69
N VAL A 482 52.55 -24.97 11.55
CA VAL A 482 52.63 -25.97 10.46
C VAL A 482 52.26 -25.27 9.14
N GLU A 483 53.14 -25.45 8.18
CA GLU A 483 53.11 -25.02 6.78
C GLU A 483 52.53 -26.20 5.98
N GLU A 484 51.45 -26.00 5.21
CA GLU A 484 51.05 -26.98 4.20
C GLU A 484 50.69 -26.32 2.87
N ASP A 485 51.39 -26.83 1.87
CA ASP A 485 51.54 -26.50 0.48
C ASP A 485 50.40 -27.13 -0.35
N MET A 486 49.79 -26.38 -1.25
CA MET A 486 48.91 -26.94 -2.29
C MET A 486 49.15 -26.24 -3.65
N GLY A 487 50.12 -26.77 -4.38
CA GLY A 487 49.89 -27.43 -5.68
C GLY A 487 49.10 -26.67 -6.75
N ARG A 488 49.82 -25.89 -7.57
CA ARG A 488 49.37 -25.45 -8.91
C ARG A 488 49.30 -26.63 -9.88
N ILE A 489 48.15 -26.80 -10.53
CA ILE A 489 48.00 -27.64 -11.73
C ILE A 489 47.94 -26.70 -12.95
N ASN A 490 48.92 -26.83 -13.84
CA ASN A 490 48.94 -26.19 -15.15
C ASN A 490 48.27 -27.11 -16.19
N LEU A 491 47.32 -26.58 -16.96
CA LEU A 491 46.78 -27.21 -18.16
C LEU A 491 47.08 -26.34 -19.40
N PRO A 492 47.41 -26.93 -20.55
CA PRO A 492 47.88 -26.22 -21.74
C PRO A 492 46.73 -25.59 -22.56
N PRO A 493 47.01 -24.54 -23.37
CA PRO A 493 45.97 -23.86 -24.14
C PRO A 493 45.59 -24.63 -25.41
N VAL A 494 44.30 -24.91 -25.54
CA VAL A 494 43.68 -25.42 -26.78
C VAL A 494 43.28 -24.24 -27.66
N LYS A 495 43.80 -24.21 -28.90
CA LYS A 495 43.41 -23.27 -29.96
C LYS A 495 42.09 -23.71 -30.62
N PRO A 496 41.11 -22.82 -30.81
CA PRO A 496 40.14 -22.96 -31.90
C PRO A 496 40.56 -22.13 -33.11
N LYS A 497 40.56 -22.80 -34.27
CA LYS A 497 40.69 -22.25 -35.62
C LYS A 497 39.32 -21.76 -36.10
N GLY A 498 39.32 -20.64 -36.82
CA GLY A 498 38.40 -20.35 -37.92
C GLY A 498 37.10 -19.65 -37.53
N CYS A 499 37.11 -18.31 -37.52
CA CYS A 499 35.89 -17.51 -37.59
C CYS A 499 35.83 -16.81 -38.96
N LEU A 500 34.70 -17.00 -39.63
CA LEU A 500 34.34 -16.42 -40.92
C LEU A 500 34.11 -14.92 -40.74
N ARG A 501 34.76 -14.12 -41.59
CA ARG A 501 34.68 -12.66 -41.63
C ARG A 501 33.37 -12.23 -42.28
N LEU A 502 32.44 -11.68 -41.50
CA LEU A 502 31.29 -10.91 -42.01
C LEU A 502 31.53 -9.45 -41.66
N ASP A 503 32.04 -8.69 -42.63
CA ASP A 503 32.28 -7.25 -42.50
C ASP A 503 30.92 -6.51 -42.42
N THR A 504 30.52 -6.09 -41.21
CA THR A 504 29.49 -5.06 -41.02
C THR A 504 30.14 -3.88 -40.32
N GLU A 505 30.75 -3.00 -41.13
CA GLU A 505 31.28 -1.72 -40.71
C GLU A 505 30.13 -0.82 -40.23
N THR A 506 29.87 -0.85 -38.92
CA THR A 506 29.18 0.23 -38.23
C THR A 506 30.27 0.99 -37.49
N THR A 507 30.70 2.11 -38.06
CA THR A 507 31.64 3.06 -37.43
C THR A 507 31.11 3.53 -36.08
N LEU A 508 31.50 2.82 -35.02
CA LEU A 508 31.48 3.29 -33.65
C LEU A 508 32.53 4.39 -33.54
N ILE A 509 32.08 5.64 -33.72
CA ILE A 509 32.82 6.83 -33.32
C ILE A 509 33.02 6.71 -31.81
N GLY A 510 34.25 6.40 -31.40
CA GLY A 510 34.71 6.49 -30.02
C GLY A 510 34.67 7.93 -29.57
N ASN A 511 33.52 8.35 -29.05
CA ASN A 511 33.36 9.62 -28.36
C ASN A 511 33.32 9.29 -26.87
N GLU A 512 34.45 9.52 -26.18
CA GLU A 512 34.54 9.52 -24.72
C GLU A 512 33.75 10.69 -24.12
N ASP A 513 32.46 10.78 -24.44
CA ASP A 513 31.61 11.83 -23.90
C ASP A 513 31.25 11.47 -22.46
N SER A 514 32.07 11.98 -21.54
CA SER A 514 31.89 11.96 -20.08
C SER A 514 30.49 12.43 -19.64
N ARG A 515 29.71 13.08 -20.52
CA ARG A 515 28.30 13.45 -20.31
C ARG A 515 27.33 12.28 -20.18
N THR A 516 27.71 11.06 -20.58
CA THR A 516 26.85 9.87 -20.38
C THR A 516 27.11 9.15 -19.05
N ARG A 517 28.05 9.62 -18.22
CA ARG A 517 28.22 9.12 -16.84
C ARG A 517 27.09 9.66 -15.95
N VAL A 518 25.91 9.05 -16.05
CA VAL A 518 24.87 9.23 -15.04
C VAL A 518 25.40 8.61 -13.75
N SER A 519 25.68 9.45 -12.75
CA SER A 519 26.04 8.97 -11.41
C SER A 519 24.85 8.18 -10.88
N LEU A 520 24.97 6.85 -10.81
CA LEU A 520 24.06 6.01 -10.05
C LEU A 520 24.12 6.52 -8.61
N ILE A 521 23.09 7.29 -8.24
CA ILE A 521 22.75 7.77 -6.91
C ILE A 521 23.92 7.74 -5.90
N ARG A 522 24.82 8.74 -5.98
CA ARG A 522 25.86 8.94 -4.96
C ARG A 522 25.22 9.70 -3.78
N PHE A 523 24.57 8.98 -2.86
CA PHE A 523 24.27 9.56 -1.54
C PHE A 523 25.51 9.41 -0.67
N ASP A 524 25.90 10.48 0.01
CA ASP A 524 27.08 10.47 0.88
C ASP A 524 26.85 9.61 2.12
N THR A 525 25.58 9.36 2.50
CA THR A 525 25.18 8.50 3.62
C THR A 525 23.87 7.76 3.34
N TRP A 526 23.71 6.57 3.93
CA TRP A 526 22.46 5.80 3.89
C TRP A 526 21.29 6.54 4.52
N ASP A 527 21.54 7.35 5.54
CA ASP A 527 20.50 8.13 6.21
C ASP A 527 19.93 9.23 5.31
N GLU A 528 20.76 9.87 4.47
CA GLU A 528 20.31 10.84 3.47
C GLU A 528 19.48 10.17 2.36
N TYR A 529 19.90 8.97 1.93
CA TYR A 529 19.10 8.17 1.01
C TYR A 529 17.76 7.78 1.60
N PHE A 530 17.74 7.14 2.78
CA PHE A 530 16.50 6.69 3.40
C PHE A 530 15.59 7.86 3.80
N SER A 531 16.15 8.98 4.27
CA SER A 531 15.36 10.18 4.56
C SER A 531 14.76 10.79 3.30
N SER A 532 15.46 10.79 2.15
CA SER A 532 14.89 11.25 0.86
C SER A 532 13.86 10.28 0.28
N LEU A 533 14.12 8.98 0.36
CA LEU A 533 13.20 7.90 -0.06
C LEU A 533 11.87 7.95 0.70
N GLN A 534 11.91 8.28 1.99
CA GLN A 534 10.73 8.28 2.87
C GLN A 534 9.58 9.17 2.35
N TRP A 535 9.88 10.14 1.49
CA TRP A 535 8.92 11.05 0.86
C TRP A 535 8.44 10.60 -0.53
N LEU A 536 9.13 9.63 -1.15
CA LEU A 536 8.92 9.22 -2.55
C LEU A 536 8.15 7.90 -2.73
N GLY A 537 8.01 7.09 -1.67
CA GLY A 537 7.69 5.66 -1.81
C GLY A 537 6.44 5.13 -1.09
N ALA A 538 5.46 5.96 -0.71
CA ALA A 538 4.13 5.41 -0.47
C ALA A 538 3.36 5.49 -1.79
N ILE A 539 2.55 4.46 -2.09
CA ILE A 539 1.72 4.38 -3.31
C ILE A 539 0.92 5.68 -3.57
N TYR A 540 0.66 6.41 -2.49
CA TYR A 540 -0.18 7.60 -2.37
C TYR A 540 0.56 8.92 -2.32
N THR A 541 1.90 8.94 -2.44
CA THR A 541 2.68 10.15 -2.12
C THR A 541 3.41 10.71 -3.32
N TYR A 542 3.54 12.04 -3.31
CA TYR A 542 4.43 12.90 -4.09
C TYR A 542 4.92 12.32 -5.43
N ARG A 543 4.20 12.61 -6.51
CA ARG A 543 4.68 12.39 -7.88
C ARG A 543 4.51 13.66 -8.72
N PRO A 544 5.43 14.63 -8.63
CA PRO A 544 5.32 15.89 -9.37
C PRO A 544 5.13 15.75 -10.88
N TRP A 545 5.60 14.65 -11.49
CA TRP A 545 5.45 14.42 -12.92
C TRP A 545 4.12 13.77 -13.34
N LYS A 546 3.08 13.67 -12.49
CA LYS A 546 1.77 13.12 -12.92
C LYS A 546 1.20 13.82 -14.17
N LEU A 547 1.48 15.12 -14.33
CA LEU A 547 1.13 15.91 -15.51
C LEU A 547 2.23 15.90 -16.59
N GLN A 548 3.49 15.76 -16.17
CA GLN A 548 4.68 15.88 -17.00
C GLN A 548 5.27 14.54 -17.42
N TYR A 549 4.63 13.41 -17.12
CA TYR A 549 4.88 12.15 -17.82
C TYR A 549 4.36 12.35 -19.26
N GLN A 550 5.01 13.25 -19.97
CA GLN A 550 4.97 13.42 -21.39
C GLN A 550 5.84 12.30 -21.88
N HIS A 551 5.18 11.27 -22.39
CA HIS A 551 5.79 10.25 -23.21
C HIS A 551 6.82 10.94 -24.11
N VAL A 552 8.08 10.52 -24.02
CA VAL A 552 9.16 10.99 -24.92
C VAL A 552 8.92 10.47 -26.36
N ASP A 553 7.82 9.75 -26.61
CA ASP A 553 7.33 9.55 -27.97
C ASP A 553 6.65 10.83 -28.48
N HIS A 554 7.36 11.50 -29.38
CA HIS A 554 7.05 12.81 -29.96
C HIS A 554 5.71 12.95 -30.72
N ARG A 555 4.77 12.00 -30.67
CA ARG A 555 3.50 12.09 -31.43
C ARG A 555 2.25 11.85 -30.58
N THR A 556 1.64 12.96 -30.16
CA THR A 556 0.20 13.19 -29.87
C THR A 556 -0.53 12.37 -28.79
N HIS A 557 -0.08 11.19 -28.36
CA HIS A 557 -0.87 10.34 -27.44
C HIS A 557 -0.70 10.64 -25.94
N ALA A 558 0.38 11.29 -25.51
CA ALA A 558 0.68 11.48 -24.09
C ALA A 558 -0.33 12.36 -23.33
N LYS A 559 -0.82 13.43 -23.97
CA LYS A 559 -1.74 14.40 -23.32
C LYS A 559 -3.10 13.79 -22.97
N GLY A 560 -3.58 12.84 -23.79
CA GLY A 560 -4.87 12.18 -23.55
C GLY A 560 -4.84 11.26 -22.32
N THR A 561 -3.73 10.55 -22.10
CA THR A 561 -3.61 9.56 -21.02
C THR A 561 -3.62 10.23 -19.63
N ASN A 562 -2.91 11.35 -19.45
CA ASN A 562 -2.89 12.05 -18.14
C ASN A 562 -4.27 12.62 -17.78
N GLY A 563 -4.98 13.20 -18.75
CA GLY A 563 -6.36 13.66 -18.55
C GLY A 563 -7.31 12.51 -18.19
N MET A 564 -7.18 11.38 -18.88
CA MET A 564 -7.98 10.17 -18.58
C MET A 564 -7.68 9.62 -17.17
N MET A 565 -6.43 9.62 -16.72
CA MET A 565 -6.06 9.19 -15.36
C MET A 565 -6.62 10.14 -14.28
N ALA A 566 -6.59 11.45 -14.52
CA ALA A 566 -7.20 12.43 -13.61
C ALA A 566 -8.72 12.26 -13.53
N LEU A 567 -9.40 12.07 -14.68
CA LEU A 567 -10.83 11.77 -14.73
C LEU A 567 -11.16 10.45 -14.02
N ALA A 568 -10.33 9.42 -14.19
CA ALA A 568 -10.48 8.16 -13.50
C ALA A 568 -10.32 8.34 -11.97
N GLY A 569 -9.40 9.18 -11.50
CA GLY A 569 -9.26 9.49 -10.08
C GLY A 569 -10.45 10.28 -9.49
N LEU A 570 -11.05 11.17 -10.29
CA LEU A 570 -12.21 11.96 -9.90
C LEU A 570 -13.52 11.15 -9.85
N PHE A 571 -13.65 10.12 -10.70
CA PHE A 571 -14.88 9.36 -10.88
C PHE A 571 -15.47 8.75 -9.58
N PRO A 572 -14.76 7.91 -8.81
CA PRO A 572 -15.34 7.26 -7.62
C PRO A 572 -15.74 8.26 -6.53
N VAL A 573 -14.98 9.36 -6.39
CA VAL A 573 -15.26 10.44 -5.43
C VAL A 573 -16.50 11.21 -5.84
N SER A 574 -16.61 11.58 -7.12
CA SER A 574 -17.78 12.29 -7.65
C SER A 574 -19.05 11.46 -7.58
N LEU A 575 -18.95 10.18 -7.93
CA LEU A 575 -20.06 9.24 -7.84
C LEU A 575 -20.56 9.11 -6.39
N SER A 576 -19.65 9.00 -5.42
CA SER A 576 -19.99 8.98 -3.99
C SER A 576 -20.69 10.26 -3.55
N ALA A 577 -20.15 11.43 -3.91
CA ALA A 577 -20.69 12.73 -3.52
C ALA A 577 -22.07 13.01 -4.14
N VAL A 578 -22.27 12.68 -5.42
CA VAL A 578 -23.56 12.85 -6.12
C VAL A 578 -24.61 11.89 -5.54
N SER A 579 -24.27 10.62 -5.34
CA SER A 579 -25.20 9.65 -4.76
C SER A 579 -25.57 10.00 -3.31
N ALA A 580 -24.59 10.43 -2.50
CA ALA A 580 -24.85 10.91 -1.14
C ALA A 580 -25.76 12.13 -1.13
N SER A 581 -25.47 13.13 -1.98
CA SER A 581 -26.30 14.33 -2.12
C SER A 581 -27.72 13.99 -2.57
N ALA A 582 -27.88 13.03 -3.51
CA ALA A 582 -29.18 12.58 -3.95
C ALA A 582 -29.98 11.92 -2.81
N ILE A 583 -29.36 11.03 -2.02
CA ILE A 583 -30.02 10.41 -0.85
C ILE A 583 -30.42 11.47 0.17
N ILE A 584 -29.52 12.43 0.45
CA ILE A 584 -29.76 13.50 1.43
C ILE A 584 -30.83 14.47 0.93
N TRP A 585 -30.90 14.75 -0.37
CA TRP A 585 -31.94 15.60 -0.98
C TRP A 585 -33.34 15.05 -0.75
N TYR A 586 -33.52 13.73 -0.83
CA TYR A 586 -34.82 13.08 -0.58
C TYR A 586 -35.04 12.70 0.89
N ALA A 587 -34.04 12.92 1.75
CA ALA A 587 -34.19 12.79 3.19
C ALA A 587 -34.80 14.06 3.78
N VAL A 588 -35.61 13.96 4.83
CA VAL A 588 -36.16 15.14 5.53
C VAL A 588 -35.03 15.90 6.26
N PRO A 589 -35.02 17.24 6.16
CA PRO A 589 -35.93 18.08 5.36
C PRO A 589 -35.71 17.89 3.86
N GLU A 590 -36.79 17.68 3.10
CA GLU A 590 -36.68 17.48 1.65
C GLU A 590 -36.05 18.70 0.98
N GLY A 591 -35.15 18.43 0.04
CA GLY A 591 -34.41 19.44 -0.72
C GLY A 591 -33.02 19.72 -0.20
N PHE A 592 -32.53 20.93 -0.45
CA PHE A 592 -31.20 21.36 -0.05
C PHE A 592 -31.13 21.62 1.46
N SER A 593 -30.37 20.78 2.18
CA SER A 593 -30.29 20.78 3.65
C SER A 593 -28.85 20.93 4.15
N CYS A 594 -28.66 20.95 5.47
CA CYS A 594 -27.36 21.25 6.08
C CYS A 594 -26.38 20.13 5.81
N ARG A 595 -26.94 18.94 5.58
CA ARG A 595 -26.21 17.77 5.13
C ARG A 595 -25.72 17.89 3.69
N ASN A 596 -26.53 18.46 2.79
CA ASN A 596 -26.11 18.70 1.41
C ASN A 596 -24.99 19.73 1.33
N VAL A 597 -25.07 20.80 2.14
CA VAL A 597 -24.04 21.85 2.19
C VAL A 597 -22.67 21.24 2.49
N TRP A 598 -22.53 20.43 3.54
CA TRP A 598 -21.21 19.87 3.85
C TRP A 598 -20.73 18.88 2.78
N VAL A 599 -21.60 18.05 2.22
CA VAL A 599 -21.22 17.12 1.13
C VAL A 599 -20.67 17.88 -0.07
N VAL A 600 -21.36 18.94 -0.51
CA VAL A 600 -20.94 19.79 -1.63
C VAL A 600 -19.65 20.54 -1.30
N VAL A 601 -19.56 21.12 -0.10
CA VAL A 601 -18.37 21.86 0.35
C VAL A 601 -17.15 20.95 0.40
N PHE A 602 -17.23 19.76 1.00
CA PHE A 602 -16.09 18.84 1.06
C PHE A 602 -15.73 18.26 -0.30
N PHE A 603 -16.72 17.97 -1.16
CA PHE A 603 -16.43 17.57 -2.53
C PHE A 603 -15.67 18.67 -3.30
N PHE A 604 -16.10 19.92 -3.18
CA PHE A 604 -15.39 21.05 -3.78
C PHE A 604 -14.00 21.25 -3.16
N LEU A 605 -13.87 21.14 -1.83
CA LEU A 605 -12.58 21.19 -1.14
C LEU A 605 -11.64 20.09 -1.62
N TRP A 606 -12.12 18.87 -1.88
CA TRP A 606 -11.30 17.80 -2.46
C TRP A 606 -10.84 18.11 -3.89
N ILE A 607 -11.70 18.69 -4.74
CA ILE A 607 -11.29 19.14 -6.08
C ILE A 607 -10.21 20.23 -6.00
N VAL A 608 -10.43 21.25 -5.16
CA VAL A 608 -9.45 22.32 -4.92
C VAL A 608 -8.17 21.75 -4.32
N SER A 609 -8.28 20.80 -3.39
CA SER A 609 -7.15 20.09 -2.77
C SER A 609 -6.27 19.44 -3.83
N ALA A 610 -6.87 18.65 -4.72
CA ALA A 610 -6.17 17.99 -5.83
C ALA A 610 -5.54 18.99 -6.81
N ALA A 611 -6.27 20.06 -7.16
CA ALA A 611 -5.78 21.11 -8.05
C ALA A 611 -4.58 21.86 -7.43
N VAL A 612 -4.64 22.14 -6.13
CA VAL A 612 -3.56 22.79 -5.36
C VAL A 612 -2.34 21.87 -5.24
N THR A 613 -2.54 20.61 -4.90
CA THR A 613 -1.49 19.58 -4.86
C THR A 613 -0.77 19.51 -6.21
N THR A 614 -1.56 19.43 -7.29
CA THR A 614 -1.06 19.38 -8.67
C THR A 614 -0.33 20.67 -9.09
N GLY A 615 -0.90 21.83 -8.77
CA GLY A 615 -0.30 23.14 -9.09
C GLY A 615 1.01 23.37 -8.36
N ALA A 616 1.09 22.98 -7.09
CA ALA A 616 2.30 23.09 -6.29
C ALA A 616 3.43 22.18 -6.83
N TYR A 617 3.08 21.00 -7.35
CA TYR A 617 4.02 20.13 -8.06
C TYR A 617 4.58 20.76 -9.33
N VAL A 618 3.70 21.26 -10.20
CA VAL A 618 4.11 21.93 -11.45
C VAL A 618 4.97 23.15 -11.15
N TRP A 619 4.65 23.89 -10.09
CA TRP A 619 5.43 25.05 -9.67
C TRP A 619 6.84 24.67 -9.20
N VAL A 620 6.97 23.66 -8.34
CA VAL A 620 8.29 23.19 -7.88
C VAL A 620 9.13 22.64 -9.04
N ASP A 621 8.54 21.83 -9.93
CA ASP A 621 9.30 21.28 -11.05
C ASP A 621 9.76 22.36 -12.04
N ARG A 622 8.90 23.35 -12.35
CA ARG A 622 9.30 24.51 -13.18
C ARG A 622 10.45 25.30 -12.56
N ARG A 623 10.42 25.50 -11.24
CA ARG A 623 11.49 26.21 -10.54
C ARG A 623 12.80 25.42 -10.60
N VAL A 624 12.75 24.11 -10.36
CA VAL A 624 13.93 23.24 -10.42
C VAL A 624 14.51 23.18 -11.83
N SER A 625 13.66 23.15 -12.85
CA SER A 625 14.09 23.17 -14.26
C SER A 625 14.77 24.49 -14.62
N LYS A 626 14.25 25.64 -14.16
CA LYS A 626 14.91 26.94 -14.37
C LYS A 626 16.26 27.05 -13.65
N GLU A 627 16.32 26.61 -12.39
CA GLU A 627 17.58 26.59 -11.62
C GLU A 627 18.61 25.65 -12.27
N GLN A 628 18.16 24.60 -12.99
CA GLN A 628 19.03 23.73 -13.77
C GLN A 628 19.58 24.41 -15.03
N GLU A 629 18.74 25.08 -15.81
CA GLU A 629 19.16 25.78 -17.03
C GLU A 629 20.18 26.90 -16.73
N GLU A 630 19.93 27.71 -15.70
CA GLU A 630 20.85 28.79 -15.27
C GLU A 630 22.21 28.25 -14.78
N GLU A 631 22.21 27.08 -14.12
CA GLU A 631 23.44 26.45 -13.65
C GLU A 631 24.22 25.79 -14.77
N ASP A 632 23.56 25.15 -15.74
CA ASP A 632 24.21 24.52 -16.89
C ASP A 632 24.92 25.57 -17.77
N GLU A 633 24.40 26.80 -17.84
CA GLU A 633 25.04 27.94 -18.50
C GLU A 633 26.30 28.44 -17.74
N CYS A 634 26.30 28.35 -16.40
CA CYS A 634 27.41 28.79 -15.55
C CYS A 634 28.48 27.71 -15.30
N ALA A 635 28.15 26.42 -15.45
CA ALA A 635 29.00 25.29 -15.04
C ALA A 635 30.09 24.95 -16.06
N ALA A 636 30.17 25.65 -17.19
CA ALA A 636 31.20 25.46 -18.22
C ALA A 636 32.65 25.69 -17.74
N GLY A 637 32.91 26.07 -16.47
CA GLY A 637 34.25 26.38 -15.96
C GLY A 637 34.69 25.87 -14.56
N SER A 638 33.83 25.28 -13.71
CA SER A 638 34.27 24.83 -12.36
C SER A 638 33.32 23.79 -11.71
N ALA A 639 33.76 22.53 -11.56
CA ALA A 639 32.85 21.37 -11.66
C ALA A 639 32.41 20.58 -10.39
N PRO A 640 33.11 20.46 -9.23
CA PRO A 640 32.68 19.47 -8.20
C PRO A 640 31.87 20.01 -7.00
N LEU A 641 32.22 21.18 -6.45
CA LEU A 641 31.66 21.63 -5.15
C LEU A 641 30.22 22.19 -5.25
N ARG A 642 29.78 22.58 -6.46
CA ARG A 642 28.44 23.17 -6.68
C ARG A 642 27.32 22.15 -6.58
N ASP A 643 27.56 20.91 -7.06
CA ASP A 643 26.54 19.84 -7.08
C ASP A 643 26.03 19.46 -5.68
N ARG A 644 26.93 19.41 -4.68
CA ARG A 644 26.53 19.06 -3.31
C ARG A 644 25.58 20.08 -2.68
N ARG A 645 25.78 21.38 -2.95
CA ARG A 645 24.86 22.44 -2.47
C ARG A 645 23.51 22.36 -3.18
N ARG A 646 23.49 22.03 -4.48
CA ARG A 646 22.27 21.86 -5.28
C ARG A 646 21.38 20.75 -4.73
N ARG A 647 21.93 19.55 -4.50
CA ARG A 647 21.17 18.41 -3.96
C ARG A 647 20.52 18.72 -2.62
N ARG A 648 21.24 19.40 -1.72
CA ARG A 648 20.69 19.81 -0.42
C ARG A 648 19.55 20.82 -0.54
N ARG A 649 19.63 21.79 -1.48
CA ARG A 649 18.54 22.74 -1.73
C ARG A 649 17.30 22.04 -2.27
N HIS A 650 17.49 21.14 -3.23
CA HIS A 650 16.38 20.39 -3.84
C HIS A 650 15.65 19.51 -2.82
N GLY A 651 16.38 18.71 -2.03
CA GLY A 651 15.78 17.87 -0.99
C GLY A 651 15.04 18.69 0.08
N ASN A 652 15.54 19.88 0.42
CA ASN A 652 14.85 20.79 1.35
C ASN A 652 13.53 21.33 0.77
N LEU A 653 13.49 21.65 -0.54
CA LEU A 653 12.28 22.15 -1.20
C LEU A 653 11.20 21.06 -1.26
N GLU A 654 11.56 19.84 -1.65
CA GLU A 654 10.65 18.69 -1.67
C GLU A 654 10.08 18.39 -0.26
N CYS A 655 10.94 18.39 0.77
CA CYS A 655 10.50 18.20 2.15
C CYS A 655 9.53 19.29 2.62
N ARG A 656 9.78 20.56 2.27
CA ARG A 656 8.89 21.68 2.62
C ARG A 656 7.55 21.58 1.90
N LEU A 657 7.57 21.24 0.62
CA LEU A 657 6.36 21.06 -0.17
C LEU A 657 5.50 19.93 0.39
N TRP A 658 6.09 18.78 0.68
CA TRP A 658 5.37 17.65 1.27
C TRP A 658 4.74 18.01 2.62
N ARG A 659 5.47 18.69 3.52
CA ARG A 659 4.91 19.15 4.81
C ARG A 659 3.70 20.06 4.61
N TRP A 660 3.75 20.92 3.61
CA TRP A 660 2.64 21.82 3.29
C TRP A 660 1.43 21.06 2.74
N ILE A 661 1.64 20.09 1.85
CA ILE A 661 0.58 19.23 1.32
C ILE A 661 -0.08 18.44 2.45
N VAL A 662 0.71 17.78 3.30
CA VAL A 662 0.18 17.04 4.46
C VAL A 662 -0.57 17.94 5.43
N LEU A 663 -0.08 19.17 5.67
CA LEU A 663 -0.77 20.12 6.53
C LEU A 663 -2.14 20.52 5.94
N LYS A 664 -2.20 20.82 4.64
CA LYS A 664 -3.46 21.07 3.93
C LYS A 664 -4.41 19.87 4.08
N ASP A 665 -3.93 18.66 3.81
CA ASP A 665 -4.75 17.46 3.87
C ASP A 665 -5.21 17.16 5.27
N ALA A 666 -4.39 17.42 6.29
CA ALA A 666 -4.77 17.32 7.69
C ALA A 666 -5.91 18.27 8.04
N VAL A 667 -5.85 19.53 7.59
CA VAL A 667 -6.92 20.51 7.83
C VAL A 667 -8.23 20.04 7.18
N ILE A 668 -8.18 19.56 5.93
CA ILE A 668 -9.37 19.08 5.20
C ILE A 668 -9.90 17.77 5.83
N ALA A 669 -9.04 16.80 6.11
CA ALA A 669 -9.42 15.51 6.67
C ALA A 669 -10.01 15.66 8.09
N VAL A 670 -9.38 16.48 8.94
CA VAL A 670 -9.87 16.72 10.32
C VAL A 670 -11.18 17.50 10.28
N SER A 671 -11.31 18.53 9.45
CA SER A 671 -12.59 19.25 9.31
C SER A 671 -13.70 18.34 8.78
N CYS A 672 -13.41 17.52 7.77
CA CYS A 672 -14.35 16.52 7.24
C CYS A 672 -14.78 15.51 8.31
N GLY A 673 -13.81 14.92 9.02
CA GLY A 673 -14.07 13.99 10.11
C GLY A 673 -14.91 14.60 11.22
N VAL A 674 -14.60 15.83 11.64
CA VAL A 674 -15.38 16.57 12.64
C VAL A 674 -16.79 16.85 12.13
N THR A 675 -16.97 17.34 10.90
CA THR A 675 -18.32 17.63 10.37
C THR A 675 -19.16 16.36 10.22
N VAL A 676 -18.60 15.26 9.70
CA VAL A 676 -19.29 13.97 9.62
C VAL A 676 -19.66 13.47 11.02
N PHE A 677 -18.74 13.60 11.98
CA PHE A 677 -18.97 13.26 13.37
C PHE A 677 -20.12 14.07 13.98
N LEU A 678 -20.09 15.41 13.89
CA LEU A 678 -21.14 16.28 14.43
C LEU A 678 -22.49 16.02 13.75
N SER A 679 -22.48 15.74 12.44
CA SER A 679 -23.66 15.33 11.66
C SER A 679 -24.27 14.03 12.18
N THR A 680 -23.43 13.03 12.44
CA THR A 680 -23.83 11.70 12.91
C THR A 680 -24.31 11.75 14.37
N ALA A 681 -23.67 12.60 15.17
CA ALA A 681 -24.03 12.85 16.56
C ALA A 681 -25.37 13.59 16.72
N GLY A 682 -25.93 14.13 15.63
CA GLY A 682 -27.24 14.75 15.60
C GLY A 682 -27.26 16.25 15.78
N ILE A 683 -26.10 16.90 15.87
CA ILE A 683 -26.00 18.36 16.06
C ILE A 683 -26.64 19.11 14.89
N PHE A 684 -26.65 18.53 13.68
CA PHE A 684 -27.30 19.11 12.52
C PHE A 684 -28.75 18.63 12.30
N ASN A 685 -29.32 17.86 13.22
CA ASN A 685 -30.65 17.25 13.05
C ASN A 685 -31.66 17.67 14.13
N ASN A 686 -31.36 18.74 14.84
CA ASN A 686 -32.23 19.40 15.79
C ASN A 686 -32.98 20.56 15.12
N CYS A 687 -33.72 21.34 15.91
CA CYS A 687 -34.41 22.54 15.45
C CYS A 687 -33.46 23.57 14.80
N TRP A 688 -32.16 23.49 15.09
CA TRP A 688 -31.10 24.39 14.66
C TRP A 688 -30.32 23.90 13.43
N CYS A 689 -30.84 22.96 12.61
CA CYS A 689 -30.17 22.58 11.36
C CYS A 689 -29.83 23.84 10.53
N TRP A 690 -28.54 24.14 10.51
CA TRP A 690 -27.98 25.46 10.18
C TRP A 690 -28.38 25.94 8.78
N SER A 691 -28.62 25.02 7.85
CA SER A 691 -28.99 25.39 6.49
C SER A 691 -30.46 25.71 6.32
N ILE A 692 -31.38 25.10 7.08
CA ILE A 692 -32.80 25.45 6.92
C ILE A 692 -32.97 26.89 7.38
N TYR A 693 -32.29 27.24 8.47
CA TYR A 693 -32.21 28.61 8.94
C TYR A 693 -31.54 29.54 7.91
N MET A 694 -30.41 29.17 7.32
CA MET A 694 -29.73 30.03 6.32
C MET A 694 -30.47 30.15 4.98
N THR A 695 -31.20 29.11 4.54
CA THR A 695 -31.84 29.09 3.22
C THR A 695 -33.30 29.54 3.25
N LYS A 696 -34.00 29.29 4.35
CA LYS A 696 -35.44 29.60 4.49
C LYS A 696 -35.76 30.57 5.62
N HIS A 697 -34.79 30.93 6.47
CA HIS A 697 -34.97 31.81 7.63
C HIS A 697 -36.24 31.45 8.43
N GLU A 698 -37.20 32.36 8.52
CA GLU A 698 -38.45 32.20 9.26
C GLU A 698 -39.40 31.17 8.62
N ALA A 699 -39.25 30.86 7.33
CA ALA A 699 -40.01 29.83 6.62
C ALA A 699 -39.45 28.41 6.81
N ALA A 700 -38.53 28.23 7.77
CA ALA A 700 -38.00 26.93 8.16
C ALA A 700 -39.08 26.08 8.84
N VAL A 701 -39.38 24.93 8.24
CA VAL A 701 -40.39 23.99 8.74
C VAL A 701 -39.79 22.60 8.96
N ILE A 702 -40.22 21.93 10.03
CA ILE A 702 -39.67 20.66 10.51
C ILE A 702 -40.83 19.68 10.64
N PRO A 703 -40.99 18.74 9.69
CA PRO A 703 -42.04 17.74 9.79
C PRO A 703 -41.65 16.69 10.85
N MET A 704 -42.56 16.47 11.79
CA MET A 704 -42.40 15.59 12.94
C MET A 704 -42.84 14.16 12.59
N ASN A 705 -43.95 14.01 11.86
CA ASN A 705 -44.41 12.71 11.41
C ASN A 705 -43.84 12.38 10.02
N THR A 706 -42.78 11.58 10.00
CA THR A 706 -42.08 11.25 8.75
C THR A 706 -41.90 9.76 8.51
N ASN A 707 -42.28 8.89 9.47
CA ASN A 707 -41.86 7.49 9.48
C ASN A 707 -42.30 6.71 8.24
N ARG A 708 -43.58 6.83 7.83
CA ARG A 708 -44.11 6.03 6.71
C ARG A 708 -43.48 6.40 5.37
N THR A 709 -43.44 7.68 5.04
CA THR A 709 -42.83 8.17 3.79
C THR A 709 -41.34 7.85 3.73
N TYR A 710 -40.66 7.86 4.88
CA TYR A 710 -39.26 7.48 4.98
C TYR A 710 -39.01 6.02 4.72
N GLU A 711 -39.77 5.12 5.36
CA GLU A 711 -39.60 3.68 5.18
C GLU A 711 -39.84 3.29 3.72
N GLU A 712 -40.88 3.85 3.10
CA GLU A 712 -41.19 3.61 1.68
C GLU A 712 -40.06 4.09 0.75
N ARG A 713 -39.51 5.29 1.00
CA ARG A 713 -38.38 5.82 0.22
C ARG A 713 -37.07 5.11 0.50
N ALA A 714 -36.82 4.71 1.75
CA ALA A 714 -35.62 3.99 2.12
C ALA A 714 -35.55 2.65 1.39
N VAL A 715 -36.65 1.89 1.39
CA VAL A 715 -36.72 0.60 0.72
C VAL A 715 -36.61 0.74 -0.80
N ARG A 716 -37.32 1.70 -1.40
CA ARG A 716 -37.39 1.81 -2.88
C ARG A 716 -36.27 2.65 -3.48
N LEU A 717 -36.12 3.89 -3.03
CA LEU A 717 -35.23 4.87 -3.66
C LEU A 717 -33.80 4.73 -3.15
N PHE A 718 -33.60 4.70 -1.83
CA PHE A 718 -32.25 4.68 -1.26
C PHE A 718 -31.54 3.37 -1.60
N SER A 719 -32.22 2.22 -1.54
CA SER A 719 -31.65 0.94 -1.97
C SER A 719 -31.16 0.96 -3.41
N VAL A 720 -31.94 1.52 -4.34
CA VAL A 720 -31.53 1.64 -5.76
C VAL A 720 -30.31 2.53 -5.90
N VAL A 721 -30.31 3.73 -5.28
CA VAL A 721 -29.16 4.64 -5.36
C VAL A 721 -27.90 4.01 -4.75
N VAL A 722 -28.03 3.32 -3.61
CA VAL A 722 -26.92 2.61 -2.94
C VAL A 722 -26.36 1.49 -3.81
N ILE A 723 -27.22 0.60 -4.31
CA ILE A 723 -26.82 -0.54 -5.16
C ILE A 723 -26.18 -0.03 -6.45
N SER A 724 -26.75 0.99 -7.09
CA SER A 724 -26.18 1.59 -8.30
C SER A 724 -24.83 2.26 -8.02
N CYS A 725 -24.71 3.03 -6.94
CA CYS A 725 -23.46 3.71 -6.58
C CYS A 725 -22.32 2.70 -6.34
N ILE A 726 -22.54 1.73 -5.46
CA ILE A 726 -21.50 0.75 -5.13
C ILE A 726 -21.25 -0.19 -6.30
N GLY A 727 -22.30 -0.61 -7.02
CA GLY A 727 -22.16 -1.42 -8.23
C GLY A 727 -21.30 -0.75 -9.29
N LEU A 728 -21.51 0.55 -9.55
CA LEU A 728 -20.69 1.32 -10.47
C LEU A 728 -19.24 1.52 -9.99
N GLN A 729 -19.01 1.68 -8.68
CA GLN A 729 -17.66 1.74 -8.12
C GLN A 729 -16.89 0.42 -8.26
N VAL A 730 -17.56 -0.71 -7.99
CA VAL A 730 -16.97 -2.05 -8.19
C VAL A 730 -16.71 -2.29 -9.68
N LEU A 731 -17.65 -1.93 -10.55
CA LEU A 731 -17.47 -2.03 -12.00
C LEU A 731 -16.30 -1.18 -12.50
N PHE A 732 -16.14 0.04 -11.97
CA PHE A 732 -14.99 0.90 -12.24
C PHE A 732 -13.67 0.25 -11.80
N PHE A 733 -13.60 -0.32 -10.60
CA PHE A 733 -12.44 -1.09 -10.15
C PHE A 733 -12.13 -2.25 -11.10
N LEU A 734 -13.14 -3.04 -11.48
CA LEU A 734 -12.97 -4.17 -12.40
C LEU A 734 -12.51 -3.70 -13.79
N ALA A 735 -13.03 -2.58 -14.29
CA ALA A 735 -12.62 -1.99 -15.55
C ALA A 735 -11.14 -1.56 -15.53
N ILE A 736 -10.70 -0.87 -14.48
CA ILE A 736 -9.28 -0.52 -14.27
C ILE A 736 -8.41 -1.76 -14.16
N ALA A 737 -8.84 -2.73 -13.36
CA ALA A 737 -8.10 -3.96 -13.12
C ALA A 737 -7.95 -4.79 -14.41
N TRP A 738 -8.98 -4.77 -15.26
CA TRP A 738 -8.97 -5.42 -16.56
C TRP A 738 -8.10 -4.67 -17.57
N TRP A 739 -8.28 -3.35 -17.67
CA TRP A 739 -7.58 -2.50 -18.63
C TRP A 739 -6.06 -2.56 -18.44
N TRP A 740 -5.58 -2.49 -17.19
CA TRP A 740 -4.16 -2.60 -16.85
C TRP A 740 -3.78 -3.93 -16.21
N ARG A 741 -4.46 -5.02 -16.59
CA ARG A 741 -4.19 -6.36 -16.06
C ARG A 741 -2.71 -6.78 -16.16
N ARG A 742 -2.01 -6.34 -17.21
CA ARG A 742 -0.58 -6.62 -17.43
C ARG A 742 0.29 -5.94 -16.37
N GLY A 743 0.12 -4.64 -16.17
CA GLY A 743 0.80 -3.90 -15.10
C GLY A 743 0.46 -4.43 -13.69
N LEU A 744 -0.79 -4.83 -13.45
CA LEU A 744 -1.19 -5.44 -12.17
C LEU A 744 -0.65 -6.86 -11.98
N SER A 745 -0.47 -7.64 -13.06
CA SER A 745 0.16 -8.96 -13.00
C SER A 745 1.65 -8.90 -12.68
N LEU A 746 2.28 -7.75 -12.91
CA LEU A 746 3.68 -7.51 -12.57
C LEU A 746 3.91 -7.61 -11.06
N ALA A 747 3.10 -6.88 -10.30
CA ALA A 747 3.23 -6.77 -8.86
C ALA A 747 2.78 -8.00 -8.11
N ARG A 748 1.97 -8.85 -8.76
CA ARG A 748 1.37 -10.03 -8.15
C ARG A 748 1.54 -11.23 -9.05
N TRP A 749 2.62 -11.96 -8.79
CA TRP A 749 2.81 -13.27 -9.37
C TRP A 749 1.76 -14.21 -8.79
N HIS A 750 1.13 -14.99 -9.67
CA HIS A 750 0.18 -16.00 -9.20
C HIS A 750 0.90 -16.97 -8.28
N GLU A 751 0.20 -17.48 -7.26
CA GLU A 751 0.79 -18.47 -6.34
C GLU A 751 1.37 -19.66 -7.11
N ALA A 752 0.67 -20.11 -8.16
CA ALA A 752 1.16 -21.15 -9.04
C ALA A 752 2.47 -20.78 -9.77
N ASP A 753 2.67 -19.51 -10.13
CA ASP A 753 3.94 -19.06 -10.71
C ASP A 753 5.05 -19.13 -9.66
N ARG A 754 4.81 -18.58 -8.46
CA ARG A 754 5.78 -18.62 -7.35
C ARG A 754 6.14 -20.06 -6.96
N LEU A 755 5.16 -20.96 -6.95
CA LEU A 755 5.40 -22.39 -6.71
C LEU A 755 6.24 -23.04 -7.79
N ARG A 756 5.98 -22.74 -9.07
CA ARG A 756 6.80 -23.24 -10.18
C ARG A 756 8.25 -22.75 -10.08
N GLU A 757 8.43 -21.50 -9.70
CA GLU A 757 9.75 -20.90 -9.50
C GLU A 757 10.50 -21.54 -8.34
N TRP A 758 9.80 -21.72 -7.22
CA TRP A 758 10.39 -22.31 -6.04
C TRP A 758 10.76 -23.78 -6.27
N ALA A 759 9.92 -24.55 -6.96
CA ALA A 759 10.21 -25.93 -7.33
C ALA A 759 11.42 -26.05 -8.27
N GLN A 760 11.62 -25.08 -9.16
CA GLN A 760 12.80 -25.06 -10.04
C GLN A 760 14.09 -24.73 -9.29
N GLU A 761 14.04 -23.86 -8.28
CA GLU A 761 15.22 -23.50 -7.48
C GLU A 761 15.61 -24.60 -6.50
N THR A 762 14.65 -25.22 -5.82
CA THR A 762 14.95 -26.24 -4.83
C THR A 762 15.23 -27.61 -5.47
N GLY A 763 14.86 -27.81 -6.73
CA GLY A 763 14.87 -29.11 -7.38
C GLY A 763 13.82 -30.08 -6.84
N TYR A 764 12.89 -29.60 -6.00
CA TYR A 764 11.87 -30.41 -5.35
C TYR A 764 10.45 -29.97 -5.75
N GLU A 765 9.61 -30.93 -6.12
CA GLU A 765 8.20 -30.68 -6.40
C GLU A 765 7.43 -30.49 -5.07
N VAL A 766 7.07 -29.25 -4.77
CA VAL A 766 6.25 -28.92 -3.60
C VAL A 766 4.78 -29.13 -3.96
N GLN A 767 4.17 -30.19 -3.42
CA GLN A 767 2.75 -30.46 -3.64
C GLN A 767 1.88 -29.72 -2.63
N TRP A 768 0.99 -28.86 -3.14
CA TRP A 768 -0.06 -28.26 -2.33
C TRP A 768 -1.15 -29.30 -2.02
N SER A 769 -1.39 -29.56 -0.74
CA SER A 769 -2.52 -30.37 -0.29
C SER A 769 -3.59 -29.47 0.35
N PRO A 770 -4.88 -29.57 -0.06
CA PRO A 770 -5.98 -28.83 0.57
C PRO A 770 -6.10 -29.04 2.09
N ARG A 771 -5.52 -30.13 2.62
CA ARG A 771 -5.52 -30.46 4.05
C ARG A 771 -4.52 -29.62 4.87
N ASN A 772 -3.55 -28.95 4.24
CA ASN A 772 -2.53 -28.13 4.91
C ASN A 772 -2.75 -26.63 4.62
N ARG A 773 -3.92 -26.11 5.00
CA ARG A 773 -4.23 -24.67 4.87
C ARG A 773 -3.43 -23.77 5.81
N LEU A 774 -2.79 -24.32 6.84
CA LEU A 774 -2.04 -23.58 7.85
C LEU A 774 -0.53 -23.67 7.58
N ILE A 775 -0.07 -22.75 6.73
CA ILE A 775 1.23 -22.04 6.82
C ILE A 775 2.40 -22.87 7.36
N PHE A 776 2.75 -23.99 6.74
CA PHE A 776 4.13 -24.47 6.67
C PHE A 776 4.23 -25.28 5.37
N TRP A 777 5.07 -24.80 4.46
CA TRP A 777 5.43 -25.55 3.27
C TRP A 777 6.30 -26.71 3.73
N TYR A 778 5.69 -27.87 3.94
CA TYR A 778 6.45 -29.10 4.16
C TYR A 778 6.94 -29.61 2.82
N TYR A 779 8.19 -30.09 2.77
CA TYR A 779 8.65 -30.86 1.63
C TYR A 779 7.75 -32.07 1.44
N LYS A 780 7.51 -32.51 0.21
CA LYS A 780 6.67 -33.68 -0.06
C LYS A 780 7.11 -34.90 0.76
N SER A 781 8.42 -35.14 0.86
CA SER A 781 9.00 -36.19 1.70
C SER A 781 8.71 -36.00 3.19
N GLU A 782 8.78 -34.78 3.71
CA GLU A 782 8.43 -34.48 5.09
C GLU A 782 6.93 -34.58 5.34
N LEU A 783 6.12 -34.23 4.34
CA LEU A 783 4.68 -34.35 4.40
C LEU A 783 4.26 -35.82 4.39
N ASP A 784 4.82 -36.62 3.50
CA ASP A 784 4.61 -38.06 3.44
C ASP A 784 5.11 -38.72 4.73
N ALA A 785 6.23 -38.25 5.30
CA ALA A 785 6.74 -38.72 6.58
C ALA A 785 5.82 -38.33 7.74
N GLU A 786 5.30 -37.10 7.76
CA GLU A 786 4.38 -36.62 8.80
C GLU A 786 3.00 -37.26 8.68
N GLU A 787 2.51 -37.51 7.46
CA GLU A 787 1.29 -38.27 7.20
C GLU A 787 1.48 -39.72 7.65
N SER A 788 2.61 -40.34 7.32
CA SER A 788 2.99 -41.67 7.85
C SER A 788 3.12 -41.70 9.37
N ARG A 789 3.54 -40.60 10.02
CA ARG A 789 3.56 -40.47 11.49
C ARG A 789 2.16 -40.25 12.06
N ARG A 790 1.26 -39.56 11.35
CA ARG A 790 -0.15 -39.38 11.73
C ARG A 790 -0.91 -40.68 11.60
N GLU A 791 -0.69 -41.45 10.55
CA GLU A 791 -1.25 -42.79 10.39
C GLU A 791 -0.77 -43.71 11.51
N ARG A 792 0.55 -43.74 11.79
CA ARG A 792 1.08 -44.48 12.93
C ARG A 792 0.47 -44.07 14.26
N ARG A 793 0.34 -42.76 14.53
CA ARG A 793 -0.32 -42.26 15.75
C ARG A 793 -1.81 -42.60 15.80
N ALA A 794 -2.50 -42.60 14.67
CA ALA A 794 -3.90 -42.99 14.60
C ALA A 794 -4.07 -44.48 14.87
N THR A 795 -3.23 -45.34 14.29
CA THR A 795 -3.19 -46.77 14.57
C THR A 795 -2.82 -47.05 16.02
N ASP A 796 -1.82 -46.34 16.56
CA ASP A 796 -1.37 -46.49 17.95
C ASP A 796 -2.45 -46.03 18.93
N TYR A 797 -3.12 -44.92 18.64
CA TYR A 797 -4.28 -44.46 19.41
C TYR A 797 -5.44 -45.44 19.31
N GLU A 798 -5.74 -46.03 18.14
CA GLU A 798 -6.76 -47.08 18.03
C GLU A 798 -6.39 -48.35 18.81
N MET A 799 -5.11 -48.70 18.86
CA MET A 799 -4.61 -49.86 19.61
C MET A 799 -4.65 -49.63 21.13
N HIS A 800 -4.32 -48.42 21.59
CA HIS A 800 -4.26 -48.07 23.02
C HIS A 800 -5.54 -47.43 23.57
N ARG A 801 -6.50 -47.08 22.71
CA ARG A 801 -7.78 -46.52 23.15
C ARG A 801 -8.54 -47.59 23.89
N GLU A 802 -8.62 -47.41 25.22
CA GLU A 802 -9.57 -48.19 26.00
C GLU A 802 -10.97 -47.99 25.43
N PRO A 803 -11.73 -49.07 25.19
CA PRO A 803 -13.10 -48.95 24.73
C PRO A 803 -13.87 -48.13 25.76
N SER A 804 -14.57 -47.11 25.27
CA SER A 804 -15.41 -46.25 26.09
C SER A 804 -16.41 -47.09 26.88
N TYR A 805 -16.90 -46.59 28.02
CA TYR A 805 -17.90 -47.32 28.81
C TYR A 805 -19.12 -47.73 27.97
N PHE A 806 -19.51 -46.89 27.01
CA PHE A 806 -20.54 -47.20 26.02
C PHE A 806 -20.16 -48.36 25.10
N GLU A 807 -18.95 -48.38 24.54
CA GLU A 807 -18.45 -49.50 23.73
C GLU A 807 -18.34 -50.80 24.55
N ARG A 808 -17.92 -50.72 25.81
CA ARG A 808 -17.91 -51.88 26.73
C ARG A 808 -19.32 -52.41 27.00
N SER A 809 -20.29 -51.51 27.18
CA SER A 809 -21.70 -51.88 27.35
C SER A 809 -22.27 -52.53 26.09
N LEU A 810 -22.01 -51.96 24.92
CA LEU A 810 -22.41 -52.50 23.61
C LEU A 810 -21.77 -53.87 23.31
N ARG A 811 -20.49 -54.03 23.67
CA ARG A 811 -19.77 -55.31 23.49
C ARG A 811 -20.36 -56.42 24.37
N ARG A 812 -20.89 -56.08 25.54
CA ARG A 812 -21.62 -57.03 26.40
C ARG A 812 -23.02 -57.36 25.88
N SER A 813 -23.73 -56.39 25.30
CA SER A 813 -25.12 -56.60 24.86
C SER A 813 -25.24 -57.19 23.45
N LEU A 814 -24.27 -56.97 22.56
CA LEU A 814 -24.34 -57.40 21.15
C LEU A 814 -23.00 -57.99 20.65
N PRO A 815 -22.56 -59.15 21.15
CA PRO A 815 -21.24 -59.72 20.84
C PRO A 815 -21.04 -60.05 19.35
N TRP A 816 -22.10 -60.46 18.64
CA TRP A 816 -22.05 -60.84 17.22
C TRP A 816 -21.70 -59.68 16.27
N ILE A 817 -22.05 -58.44 16.62
CA ILE A 817 -21.70 -57.26 15.80
C ILE A 817 -20.19 -57.02 15.84
N TYR A 818 -19.56 -57.26 16.99
CA TYR A 818 -18.14 -57.03 17.18
C TYR A 818 -17.29 -58.10 16.48
N GLU A 819 -17.71 -59.36 16.51
CA GLU A 819 -17.08 -60.45 15.75
C GLU A 819 -17.10 -60.17 14.25
N ARG A 820 -18.25 -59.70 13.72
CA ARG A 820 -18.37 -59.36 12.30
C ARG A 820 -17.45 -58.21 11.88
N LYS A 821 -17.31 -57.20 12.75
CA LYS A 821 -16.41 -56.05 12.49
C LYS A 821 -14.94 -56.46 12.57
N SER A 822 -14.58 -57.33 13.52
CA SER A 822 -13.23 -57.90 13.64
C SER A 822 -12.87 -58.74 12.41
N SER A 823 -13.79 -59.57 11.92
CA SER A 823 -13.64 -60.38 10.69
C SER A 823 -13.44 -59.53 9.43
N MET A 824 -14.13 -58.39 9.32
CA MET A 824 -13.93 -57.47 8.21
C MET A 824 -12.58 -56.72 8.27
N ALA A 825 -12.10 -56.41 9.48
CA ALA A 825 -10.81 -55.75 9.65
C ALA A 825 -9.64 -56.68 9.25
N THR A 826 -9.68 -57.96 9.64
CA THR A 826 -8.67 -58.94 9.22
C THR A 826 -8.67 -59.20 7.72
N ARG A 827 -9.84 -59.19 7.06
CA ARG A 827 -9.93 -59.30 5.58
C ARG A 827 -9.41 -58.09 4.80
N LYS A 828 -9.22 -56.94 5.44
CA LYS A 828 -8.67 -55.73 4.78
C LYS A 828 -7.15 -55.62 4.92
N MET A 829 -6.56 -56.36 5.86
CA MET A 829 -5.11 -56.38 6.08
C MET A 829 -4.40 -57.52 5.31
N THR A 830 -5.16 -58.49 4.78
CA THR A 830 -4.74 -59.46 3.76
C THR A 830 -5.13 -58.98 2.38
#